data_AF-K5C7X7-F1
#
_entry.id   AF-K5C7X7-F1
#
_cell.length_a   1.000
_cell.length_b   1.000
_cell.length_c   1.000
_cell.angle_alpha   90.00
_cell.angle_beta   90.00
_cell.angle_gamma   90.00
#
_symmetry.space_group_name_H-M   'P 1'
#
loop_
_entity.id
_entity.type
_entity.pdbx_description
1 polymer ?
#
loop_
_entity_poly.entity_id
_entity_poly.type
_entity_poly.pdbx_seq_one_letter_code
_entity_poly.pdbx_strand_id
1 'polypeptide(L)'
;MVEDVMAESNEDDLDEIFALYLSACDTGELTSRDDFLNQHPEHADQLRELMDAADLIGTFSMAGSDAKGTSGPWTEPITLPPDAEVSDQAAQLASTASQIDVQTDMADTIGIGTALSADGLGEHSNVDPNLTLPMANRSQGDSGPSLPFDLGDYQLLKVLGVGGMGVVYLAKQRELDRLVAVKMIRSGILAGQDEVKRFYTEAKAAAKLKHPNIVAVHQFGRRAGHHFFSMQYVEGEDLQKVLAKGPLPSRRAAEIVRDVAHAIHHAHSRGVLHRDLKPGNVLIDPSGQVHVTDFGLAKHTDADSSVTGSGAAVGTPHYMAPEQALGHSDRVTHHSDIYSLGAILFAAITSRPPIVGDTVMQTLLKVAHQPPPTLRSVCPEAESDLEVIVAKCLEKQPKDRYKTAKNLADDLNRFLCGQTIHARSRSRARKVVDWFGQVPVVAAVTGRQTSGTPVGQRRFQNGILSASLILPLLLFGGLVWQQRINNAMPTQIRIAGGLPGGLYNRVSEQLSKTLQSQTSVPCEVIGTNGTWDNRERLIAGEFELAPIQATAVNGETLRVVAPLFYEAVHVLIRDDSEIDSVEDLSGQRIAVGPHGSGSRRAAEMVLESLGLSESVSPRVEMPWDTLQETNPKVSAEAAIICIGVGSDLVTRMLAEQRWHLLPLPDGVSIALQHPTLHAMTIATDAYAGSSIPPSGIHTVGTTAFLVCRDSAPDPLIESTLQALYEEPSIVGLIPARQAAEWQGLAFHRISRRYYDDLEARLANTQ
;
A
#
# COMPACT_ATOMS: atom_id res chain seq x y z
N MET A 1 -6.79 -11.76 23.68
CA MET A 1 -5.81 -11.45 22.62
C MET A 1 -5.17 -12.67 21.97
N VAL A 2 -5.47 -13.91 22.40
CA VAL A 2 -5.18 -15.14 21.62
C VAL A 2 -6.48 -15.85 21.18
N GLU A 3 -7.63 -15.55 21.79
CA GLU A 3 -8.94 -16.08 21.34
C GLU A 3 -9.57 -15.31 20.17
N ASP A 4 -9.39 -13.99 20.05
CA ASP A 4 -9.94 -13.21 18.91
C ASP A 4 -9.22 -13.47 17.57
N VAL A 5 -7.97 -13.97 17.60
CA VAL A 5 -7.19 -14.24 16.38
C VAL A 5 -7.52 -15.63 15.80
N MET A 6 -8.12 -16.53 16.58
CA MET A 6 -8.54 -17.87 16.15
C MET A 6 -10.00 -17.90 15.67
N ALA A 7 -10.79 -16.85 15.97
CA ALA A 7 -12.16 -16.72 15.47
C ALA A 7 -12.20 -16.12 14.05
N GLU A 8 -11.34 -15.14 13.75
CA GLU A 8 -11.21 -14.58 12.40
C GLU A 8 -10.68 -15.62 11.39
N SER A 9 -9.82 -16.57 11.80
CA SER A 9 -9.32 -17.62 10.90
C SER A 9 -10.37 -18.69 10.55
N ASN A 10 -11.41 -18.87 11.37
CA ASN A 10 -12.43 -19.90 11.16
C ASN A 10 -13.61 -19.42 10.29
N GLU A 11 -13.86 -18.10 10.22
CA GLU A 11 -14.89 -17.53 9.32
C GLU A 11 -14.38 -17.46 7.87
N ASP A 12 -13.10 -17.10 7.66
CA ASP A 12 -12.48 -17.06 6.33
C ASP A 12 -12.47 -18.45 5.67
N ASP A 13 -12.23 -19.52 6.43
CA ASP A 13 -12.29 -20.91 5.93
C ASP A 13 -13.72 -21.35 5.57
N LEU A 14 -14.75 -20.91 6.31
CA LEU A 14 -16.15 -21.24 6.03
C LEU A 14 -16.64 -20.62 4.71
N ASP A 15 -16.31 -19.34 4.50
CA ASP A 15 -16.70 -18.59 3.29
C ASP A 15 -16.02 -19.18 2.04
N GLU A 16 -14.75 -19.60 2.15
CA GLU A 16 -14.02 -20.22 1.04
C GLU A 16 -14.58 -21.62 0.69
N ILE A 17 -14.93 -22.43 1.71
CA ILE A 17 -15.58 -23.74 1.51
C ILE A 17 -16.99 -23.57 0.92
N PHE A 18 -17.75 -22.56 1.36
CA PHE A 18 -19.08 -22.30 0.81
C PHE A 18 -19.02 -21.77 -0.64
N ALA A 19 -18.00 -20.97 -0.98
CA ALA A 19 -17.74 -20.56 -2.36
C ALA A 19 -17.39 -21.75 -3.27
N LEU A 20 -16.61 -22.72 -2.77
CA LEU A 20 -16.34 -23.99 -3.47
C LEU A 20 -17.62 -24.79 -3.70
N TYR A 21 -18.52 -24.85 -2.72
CA TYR A 21 -19.84 -25.47 -2.88
C TYR A 21 -20.66 -24.80 -3.99
N LEU A 22 -20.79 -23.47 -3.97
CA LEU A 22 -21.54 -22.73 -4.99
C LEU A 22 -20.94 -22.93 -6.39
N SER A 23 -19.61 -22.92 -6.49
CA SER A 23 -18.91 -23.21 -7.74
C SER A 23 -19.17 -24.63 -8.24
N ALA A 24 -19.20 -25.64 -7.36
CA ALA A 24 -19.50 -27.03 -7.71
C ALA A 24 -20.97 -27.24 -8.13
N CYS A 25 -21.89 -26.45 -7.57
CA CYS A 25 -23.28 -26.39 -8.01
C CYS A 25 -23.40 -25.79 -9.42
N ASP A 26 -22.66 -24.72 -9.71
CA ASP A 26 -22.67 -24.06 -11.02
C ASP A 26 -22.00 -24.92 -12.12
N THR A 27 -20.95 -25.68 -11.80
CA THR A 27 -20.28 -26.59 -12.73
C THR A 27 -20.99 -27.94 -12.89
N GLY A 28 -21.92 -28.27 -11.99
CA GLY A 28 -22.64 -29.55 -11.98
C GLY A 28 -21.79 -30.74 -11.52
N GLU A 29 -20.65 -30.48 -10.88
CA GLU A 29 -19.73 -31.51 -10.38
C GLU A 29 -20.12 -32.05 -9.00
N LEU A 30 -21.13 -31.46 -8.36
CA LEU A 30 -21.64 -31.90 -7.06
C LEU A 30 -22.46 -33.19 -7.19
N THR A 31 -21.97 -34.29 -6.61
CA THR A 31 -22.66 -35.59 -6.63
C THR A 31 -23.79 -35.69 -5.60
N SER A 32 -23.60 -35.13 -4.41
CA SER A 32 -24.57 -35.10 -3.32
C SER A 32 -24.19 -34.03 -2.30
N ARG A 33 -25.20 -33.37 -1.72
CA ARG A 33 -25.03 -32.35 -0.68
C ARG A 33 -24.48 -32.95 0.61
N ASP A 34 -24.92 -34.15 0.96
CA ASP A 34 -24.43 -34.88 2.14
C ASP A 34 -22.98 -35.35 1.97
N ASP A 35 -22.57 -35.71 0.74
CA ASP A 35 -21.19 -36.11 0.46
C ASP A 35 -20.23 -34.92 0.59
N PHE A 36 -20.66 -33.71 0.20
CA PHE A 36 -19.88 -32.49 0.37
C PHE A 36 -19.75 -32.10 1.85
N LEU A 37 -20.85 -32.19 2.61
CA LEU A 37 -20.83 -31.94 4.06
C LEU A 37 -19.93 -32.95 4.81
N ASN A 38 -19.89 -34.20 4.37
CA ASN A 38 -19.03 -35.23 4.94
C ASN A 38 -17.53 -35.02 4.66
N GLN A 39 -17.17 -34.29 3.61
CA GLN A 39 -15.78 -33.90 3.31
C GLN A 39 -15.29 -32.77 4.22
N HIS A 40 -16.21 -31.99 4.80
CA HIS A 40 -15.92 -30.85 5.68
C HIS A 40 -16.66 -30.99 7.04
N PRO A 41 -16.37 -32.03 7.83
CA PRO A 41 -17.15 -32.36 9.02
C PRO A 41 -17.06 -31.32 10.14
N GLU A 42 -15.98 -30.52 10.18
CA GLU A 42 -15.77 -29.49 11.21
C GLU A 42 -16.72 -28.29 11.07
N HIS A 43 -17.28 -28.06 9.87
CA HIS A 43 -18.17 -26.93 9.57
C HIS A 43 -19.56 -27.35 9.06
N ALA A 44 -19.88 -28.64 9.10
CA ALA A 44 -21.06 -29.21 8.44
C ALA A 44 -22.39 -28.58 8.87
N ASP A 45 -22.56 -28.19 10.13
CA ASP A 45 -23.80 -27.59 10.62
C ASP A 45 -23.98 -26.13 10.16
N GLN A 46 -22.90 -25.35 10.13
CA GLN A 46 -22.92 -23.97 9.63
C GLN A 46 -23.08 -23.90 8.11
N LEU A 47 -22.41 -24.80 7.38
CA LEU A 47 -22.59 -24.93 5.93
C LEU A 47 -24.02 -25.33 5.59
N ARG A 48 -24.66 -26.20 6.37
CA ARG A 48 -26.06 -26.59 6.13
C ARG A 48 -27.02 -25.40 6.22
N GLU A 49 -26.85 -24.53 7.22
CA GLU A 49 -27.66 -23.29 7.33
C GLU A 49 -27.45 -22.35 6.13
N LEU A 50 -26.21 -22.18 5.68
CA LEU A 50 -25.90 -21.33 4.53
C LEU A 50 -26.44 -21.90 3.21
N MET A 51 -26.33 -23.21 3.02
CA MET A 51 -26.90 -23.88 1.85
C MET A 51 -28.43 -23.76 1.83
N ASP A 52 -29.09 -23.91 2.98
CA ASP A 52 -30.56 -23.79 3.08
C ASP A 52 -31.03 -22.33 2.85
N ALA A 53 -30.24 -21.34 3.31
CA ALA A 53 -30.49 -19.94 3.02
C ALA A 53 -30.31 -19.61 1.52
N ALA A 54 -29.31 -20.21 0.85
CA ALA A 54 -29.09 -20.04 -0.58
C ALA A 54 -30.23 -20.64 -1.42
N ASP A 55 -30.78 -21.79 -1.03
CA ASP A 55 -31.97 -22.36 -1.68
C ASP A 55 -33.18 -21.44 -1.55
N LEU A 56 -33.36 -20.84 -0.36
CA LEU A 56 -34.43 -19.89 -0.08
C LEU A 56 -34.36 -18.68 -1.02
N ILE A 57 -33.15 -18.15 -1.26
CA ILE A 57 -32.90 -17.06 -2.20
C ILE A 57 -33.16 -17.51 -3.65
N GLY A 58 -32.76 -18.73 -4.03
CA GLY A 58 -33.05 -19.32 -5.34
C GLY A 58 -34.56 -19.44 -5.62
N THR A 59 -35.36 -19.82 -4.62
CA THR A 59 -36.83 -19.86 -4.73
C THR A 59 -37.48 -18.48 -4.88
N PHE A 60 -36.91 -17.43 -4.29
CA PHE A 60 -37.41 -16.06 -4.46
C PHE A 60 -37.05 -15.47 -5.84
N SER A 61 -35.94 -15.89 -6.44
CA SER A 61 -35.52 -15.42 -7.78
C SER A 61 -36.37 -16.00 -8.92
N MET A 62 -37.03 -17.14 -8.72
CA MET A 62 -37.88 -17.80 -9.73
C MET A 62 -39.36 -17.38 -9.67
N ALA A 63 -39.78 -16.63 -8.65
CA ALA A 63 -41.15 -16.10 -8.51
C ALA A 63 -41.35 -14.73 -9.21
N GLY A 64 -40.34 -14.26 -9.96
CA GLY A 64 -40.32 -12.92 -10.56
C GLY A 64 -39.67 -12.86 -11.93
N SER A 65 -39.91 -13.84 -12.82
CA SER A 65 -39.58 -13.65 -14.24
C SER A 65 -40.33 -14.61 -15.17
N ASP A 66 -41.42 -14.13 -15.77
CA ASP A 66 -41.93 -14.68 -17.04
C ASP A 66 -41.10 -14.10 -18.21
N ALA A 67 -40.29 -14.95 -18.84
CA ALA A 67 -40.14 -15.09 -20.31
C ALA A 67 -38.71 -15.51 -20.76
N LYS A 68 -38.70 -16.58 -21.57
CA LYS A 68 -37.68 -17.05 -22.54
C LYS A 68 -36.50 -17.90 -22.01
N GLY A 69 -36.82 -19.15 -21.74
CA GLY A 69 -36.32 -20.33 -22.47
C GLY A 69 -34.80 -20.52 -22.59
N THR A 70 -34.26 -21.38 -21.75
CA THR A 70 -33.42 -22.53 -22.15
C THR A 70 -33.57 -23.64 -21.10
N SER A 71 -33.77 -24.86 -21.57
CA SER A 71 -33.98 -26.08 -20.78
C SER A 71 -32.66 -26.59 -20.19
N GLY A 72 -32.62 -26.85 -18.88
CA GLY A 72 -31.52 -27.51 -18.16
C GLY A 72 -32.04 -28.59 -17.19
N PRO A 73 -31.23 -29.59 -16.82
CA PRO A 73 -31.68 -30.98 -16.79
C PRO A 73 -31.82 -31.55 -15.37
N TRP A 74 -32.75 -31.08 -14.54
CA TRP A 74 -33.15 -31.82 -13.33
C TRP A 74 -34.62 -31.59 -13.01
N THR A 75 -35.47 -32.47 -13.53
CA THR A 75 -36.79 -32.74 -12.95
C THR A 75 -36.93 -34.25 -12.92
N GLU A 76 -36.74 -34.84 -11.73
CA GLU A 76 -37.30 -36.16 -11.44
C GLU A 76 -38.16 -36.10 -10.17
N PRO A 77 -39.24 -36.89 -10.13
CA PRO A 77 -40.35 -36.69 -9.21
C PRO A 77 -40.10 -37.35 -7.85
N ILE A 78 -40.40 -36.62 -6.78
CA ILE A 78 -40.42 -37.16 -5.42
C ILE A 78 -41.49 -38.26 -5.33
N THR A 79 -41.07 -39.49 -5.06
CA THR A 79 -41.95 -40.61 -4.72
C THR A 79 -42.22 -40.59 -3.21
N LEU A 80 -43.51 -40.53 -2.83
CA LEU A 80 -43.95 -40.62 -1.45
C LEU A 80 -43.86 -42.08 -0.95
N PRO A 81 -43.46 -42.34 0.30
CA PRO A 81 -43.61 -43.66 0.92
C PRO A 81 -45.10 -44.00 1.14
N PRO A 82 -45.46 -45.30 1.10
CA PRO A 82 -46.85 -45.72 1.23
C PRO A 82 -47.31 -45.55 2.68
N ASP A 83 -48.61 -45.27 2.84
CA ASP A 83 -49.36 -45.26 4.10
C ASP A 83 -49.49 -43.91 4.82
N ALA A 84 -50.28 -42.99 4.23
CA ALA A 84 -51.18 -42.12 5.00
C ALA A 84 -52.33 -41.64 4.10
N GLU A 85 -53.56 -41.89 4.55
CA GLU A 85 -54.81 -41.63 3.83
C GLU A 85 -55.07 -40.15 3.52
N VAL A 86 -55.68 -39.94 2.36
CA VAL A 86 -56.17 -38.69 1.80
C VAL A 86 -57.45 -38.23 2.53
N SER A 87 -57.63 -36.92 2.68
CA SER A 87 -58.96 -36.31 2.72
C SER A 87 -59.01 -35.13 1.74
N ASP A 88 -59.78 -35.33 0.68
CA ASP A 88 -60.03 -34.45 -0.45
C ASP A 88 -60.74 -33.14 -0.06
N GLN A 89 -60.05 -32.00 -0.23
CA GLN A 89 -60.72 -30.70 -0.40
C GLN A 89 -59.91 -29.66 -1.19
N ALA A 90 -58.75 -30.01 -1.75
CA ALA A 90 -57.87 -29.08 -2.48
C ALA A 90 -57.93 -29.20 -4.01
N ALA A 91 -58.71 -30.13 -4.58
CA ALA A 91 -58.76 -30.39 -6.02
C ALA A 91 -59.83 -29.60 -6.80
N GLN A 92 -60.46 -28.58 -6.21
CA GLN A 92 -61.54 -27.81 -6.86
C GLN A 92 -61.30 -26.30 -7.01
N LEU A 93 -60.12 -25.78 -6.65
CA LEU A 93 -59.83 -24.34 -6.74
C LEU A 93 -58.74 -23.97 -7.76
N ALA A 94 -58.16 -24.94 -8.48
CA ALA A 94 -57.03 -24.71 -9.39
C ALA A 94 -57.37 -24.76 -10.89
N SER A 95 -58.66 -24.72 -11.29
CA SER A 95 -59.04 -24.80 -12.72
C SER A 95 -59.73 -23.56 -13.30
N THR A 96 -59.71 -22.42 -12.62
CA THR A 96 -60.39 -21.21 -13.10
C THR A 96 -59.55 -19.95 -12.88
N ALA A 97 -58.34 -19.91 -13.44
CA ALA A 97 -57.56 -18.66 -13.52
C ALA A 97 -56.45 -18.76 -14.59
N SER A 98 -56.81 -18.99 -15.85
CA SER A 98 -55.97 -18.57 -16.97
C SER A 98 -56.86 -18.35 -18.19
N GLN A 99 -57.48 -17.19 -18.23
CA GLN A 99 -57.92 -16.50 -19.44
C GLN A 99 -58.51 -15.16 -19.03
N ILE A 100 -58.04 -14.11 -19.70
CA ILE A 100 -58.58 -12.75 -19.84
C ILE A 100 -57.54 -11.68 -19.46
N ASP A 101 -56.85 -11.27 -20.52
CA ASP A 101 -56.09 -10.03 -20.71
C ASP A 101 -57.09 -8.90 -21.01
N VAL A 102 -57.01 -7.75 -20.31
CA VAL A 102 -57.83 -6.56 -20.63
C VAL A 102 -57.07 -5.26 -20.41
N GLN A 103 -56.96 -4.54 -21.52
CA GLN A 103 -56.68 -3.12 -21.67
C GLN A 103 -57.97 -2.30 -21.42
N THR A 104 -57.82 -1.11 -20.83
CA THR A 104 -58.79 -0.02 -20.51
C THR A 104 -59.97 0.14 -21.51
N ASP A 105 -61.22 0.51 -21.14
CA ASP A 105 -61.67 1.86 -20.75
C ASP A 105 -63.22 1.95 -20.60
N MET A 106 -63.66 2.96 -19.83
CA MET A 106 -64.97 3.69 -19.80
C MET A 106 -66.34 3.08 -19.36
N ALA A 107 -66.89 3.75 -18.32
CA ALA A 107 -68.22 4.38 -18.18
C ALA A 107 -69.48 3.63 -17.69
N ASP A 108 -70.19 4.36 -16.79
CA ASP A 108 -71.65 4.44 -16.52
C ASP A 108 -72.36 3.57 -15.43
N THR A 109 -72.79 4.28 -14.39
CA THR A 109 -74.22 4.46 -13.97
C THR A 109 -74.84 3.69 -12.77
N ILE A 110 -75.00 4.44 -11.66
CA ILE A 110 -76.20 4.73 -10.81
C ILE A 110 -77.01 3.61 -10.10
N GLY A 111 -77.27 3.82 -8.78
CA GLY A 111 -78.54 3.48 -8.09
C GLY A 111 -78.41 3.01 -6.61
N ILE A 112 -78.50 3.88 -5.57
CA ILE A 112 -79.68 4.16 -4.68
C ILE A 112 -80.24 2.90 -3.94
N GLY A 113 -80.47 2.79 -2.63
CA GLY A 113 -80.45 3.67 -1.45
C GLY A 113 -81.22 3.04 -0.24
N THR A 114 -81.03 3.61 0.97
CA THR A 114 -81.92 3.68 2.18
C THR A 114 -82.10 2.55 3.23
N ALA A 115 -81.54 2.83 4.43
CA ALA A 115 -82.16 2.96 5.78
C ALA A 115 -82.51 1.75 6.69
N LEU A 116 -81.95 1.73 7.92
CA LEU A 116 -82.67 1.85 9.23
C LEU A 116 -81.73 1.68 10.45
N SER A 117 -82.01 2.44 11.53
CA SER A 117 -81.28 2.48 12.81
C SER A 117 -82.15 1.91 13.96
N ALA A 118 -81.56 1.18 14.92
CA ALA A 118 -81.54 1.45 16.38
C ALA A 118 -81.20 0.22 17.26
N ASP A 119 -80.14 0.41 18.07
CA ASP A 119 -79.80 -0.10 19.42
C ASP A 119 -79.55 -1.61 19.73
N GLY A 120 -78.34 -1.89 20.26
CA GLY A 120 -78.14 -2.99 21.23
C GLY A 120 -76.84 -3.82 21.26
N LEU A 121 -75.66 -3.18 21.36
CA LEU A 121 -74.38 -3.69 21.94
C LEU A 121 -73.60 -4.88 21.30
N GLY A 122 -72.37 -4.57 20.89
CA GLY A 122 -71.26 -5.51 20.63
C GLY A 122 -70.35 -4.99 19.53
N GLU A 123 -69.18 -4.44 19.89
CA GLU A 123 -68.22 -3.70 19.04
C GLU A 123 -67.72 -4.48 17.80
N HIS A 124 -68.56 -4.56 16.78
CA HIS A 124 -68.19 -4.82 15.40
C HIS A 124 -68.80 -3.72 14.55
N SER A 125 -68.17 -2.54 14.53
CA SER A 125 -68.72 -1.38 13.83
C SER A 125 -68.18 -1.29 12.41
N ASN A 126 -69.00 -1.75 11.46
CA ASN A 126 -69.20 -1.09 10.17
C ASN A 126 -69.70 0.35 10.41
N VAL A 127 -68.82 1.30 10.74
CA VAL A 127 -69.19 2.72 10.93
C VAL A 127 -68.23 3.67 10.22
N ASP A 128 -68.86 4.59 9.48
CA ASP A 128 -68.40 5.85 8.91
C ASP A 128 -67.92 6.84 9.99
N PRO A 129 -66.62 7.23 9.98
CA PRO A 129 -66.09 8.30 10.81
C PRO A 129 -66.00 9.60 10.01
N ASN A 130 -67.12 10.22 9.60
CA ASN A 130 -67.23 11.55 8.99
C ASN A 130 -65.97 12.45 9.11
N LEU A 131 -65.02 12.55 8.17
CA LEU A 131 -64.40 11.63 7.21
C LEU A 131 -63.09 12.37 6.90
N THR A 132 -61.96 11.82 7.36
CA THR A 132 -60.57 12.36 7.29
C THR A 132 -60.24 13.60 8.13
N LEU A 133 -59.66 13.41 9.30
CA LEU A 133 -58.59 14.30 9.75
C LEU A 133 -57.36 13.45 9.92
N PRO A 134 -56.51 13.40 8.87
CA PRO A 134 -55.31 14.26 8.88
C PRO A 134 -54.95 14.90 7.50
N MET A 135 -55.22 16.21 7.28
CA MET A 135 -54.29 17.24 6.74
C MET A 135 -54.91 18.57 6.24
N ALA A 136 -54.04 19.58 6.21
CA ALA A 136 -54.15 20.97 5.77
C ALA A 136 -54.12 21.21 4.24
N ASN A 137 -54.94 20.51 3.45
CA ASN A 137 -55.27 20.92 2.07
C ASN A 137 -56.48 20.16 1.53
N ARG A 138 -57.63 20.84 1.39
CA ARG A 138 -58.80 20.38 0.62
C ARG A 138 -58.99 21.26 -0.61
N SER A 139 -59.46 20.64 -1.70
CA SER A 139 -60.02 21.33 -2.86
C SER A 139 -61.21 22.19 -2.43
N GLN A 140 -61.45 23.35 -3.07
CA GLN A 140 -62.65 24.15 -2.82
C GLN A 140 -63.91 23.30 -3.07
N GLY A 141 -64.69 23.01 -2.00
CA GLY A 141 -65.99 22.34 -2.08
C GLY A 141 -66.18 21.04 -1.26
N ASP A 142 -65.19 20.59 -0.49
CA ASP A 142 -65.24 19.29 0.22
C ASP A 142 -65.80 19.36 1.66
N SER A 143 -66.72 18.45 2.01
CA SER A 143 -67.72 18.56 3.10
C SER A 143 -67.41 17.82 4.42
N GLY A 144 -66.22 17.26 4.62
CA GLY A 144 -65.85 16.61 5.90
C GLY A 144 -65.57 17.59 7.09
N PRO A 145 -65.08 17.10 8.25
CA PRO A 145 -65.20 17.77 9.55
C PRO A 145 -64.46 19.11 9.64
N SER A 146 -65.13 20.13 10.18
CA SER A 146 -64.58 21.46 10.45
C SER A 146 -63.98 21.54 11.87
N LEU A 147 -62.96 22.38 12.05
CA LEU A 147 -62.47 22.72 13.38
C LEU A 147 -63.38 23.78 14.02
N PRO A 148 -63.70 23.69 15.33
CA PRO A 148 -63.13 22.75 16.29
C PRO A 148 -63.73 21.33 16.23
N PHE A 149 -62.88 20.31 16.43
CA PHE A 149 -63.26 18.88 16.39
C PHE A 149 -63.16 18.24 17.78
N ASP A 150 -64.12 17.40 18.14
CA ASP A 150 -64.16 16.71 19.44
C ASP A 150 -63.46 15.34 19.36
N LEU A 151 -62.32 15.21 20.06
CA LEU A 151 -61.55 13.98 20.21
C LEU A 151 -61.67 13.43 21.65
N GLY A 152 -62.87 13.55 22.25
CA GLY A 152 -63.18 13.11 23.61
C GLY A 152 -62.71 14.13 24.66
N ASP A 153 -61.63 13.80 25.37
CA ASP A 153 -61.06 14.66 26.42
C ASP A 153 -60.42 15.94 25.85
N TYR A 154 -60.20 15.95 24.53
CA TYR A 154 -59.54 17.04 23.79
C TYR A 154 -60.48 17.64 22.75
N GLN A 155 -60.56 18.96 22.72
CA GLN A 155 -61.20 19.71 21.64
C GLN A 155 -60.10 20.28 20.74
N LEU A 156 -59.95 19.74 19.52
CA LEU A 156 -58.98 20.23 18.53
C LEU A 156 -59.46 21.59 18.01
N LEU A 157 -58.62 22.62 18.06
CA LEU A 157 -58.97 24.01 17.77
C LEU A 157 -58.42 24.50 16.42
N LYS A 158 -57.13 24.26 16.15
CA LYS A 158 -56.44 24.68 14.92
C LYS A 158 -55.30 23.71 14.58
N VAL A 159 -54.95 23.59 13.30
CA VAL A 159 -53.73 22.89 12.89
C VAL A 159 -52.52 23.77 13.21
N LEU A 160 -51.52 23.21 13.90
CA LEU A 160 -50.25 23.87 14.20
C LEU A 160 -49.18 23.57 13.15
N GLY A 161 -49.19 22.36 12.61
CA GLY A 161 -48.24 21.94 11.59
C GLY A 161 -48.55 20.57 11.02
N VAL A 162 -47.92 20.28 9.89
CA VAL A 162 -48.00 18.98 9.26
C VAL A 162 -46.63 18.46 8.87
N GLY A 163 -46.33 17.22 9.24
CA GLY A 163 -45.09 16.53 8.88
C GLY A 163 -45.34 15.16 8.24
N GLY A 164 -44.26 14.47 7.91
CA GLY A 164 -44.30 13.17 7.23
C GLY A 164 -45.03 12.06 8.00
N MET A 165 -44.94 12.09 9.34
CA MET A 165 -45.55 11.06 10.22
C MET A 165 -46.91 11.46 10.81
N GLY A 166 -47.40 12.69 10.56
CA GLY A 166 -48.65 13.12 11.19
C GLY A 166 -48.96 14.61 11.14
N VAL A 167 -50.14 14.95 11.66
CA VAL A 167 -50.64 16.32 11.81
C VAL A 167 -50.65 16.69 13.29
N VAL A 168 -50.20 17.90 13.61
CA VAL A 168 -50.22 18.44 14.97
C VAL A 168 -51.31 19.51 15.09
N TYR A 169 -52.18 19.36 16.07
CA TYR A 169 -53.27 20.26 16.37
C TYR A 169 -53.04 20.98 17.70
N LEU A 170 -53.43 22.24 17.80
CA LEU A 170 -53.69 22.88 19.08
C LEU A 170 -55.02 22.33 19.59
N ALA A 171 -55.07 21.89 20.83
CA ALA A 171 -56.29 21.39 21.44
C ALA A 171 -56.47 21.95 22.87
N LYS A 172 -57.71 22.03 23.31
CA LYS A 172 -58.06 22.29 24.71
C LYS A 172 -58.38 20.97 25.39
N GLN A 173 -57.64 20.62 26.43
CA GLN A 173 -57.95 19.48 27.30
C GLN A 173 -59.02 19.91 28.30
N ARG A 174 -60.22 19.33 28.21
CA ARG A 174 -61.44 19.87 28.86
C ARG A 174 -61.36 19.89 30.38
N GLU A 175 -61.07 18.76 31.00
CA GLU A 175 -61.11 18.63 32.47
C GLU A 175 -60.02 19.46 33.17
N LEU A 176 -58.85 19.59 32.54
CA LEU A 176 -57.71 20.35 33.07
C LEU A 176 -57.70 21.82 32.63
N ASP A 177 -58.69 22.23 31.81
CA ASP A 177 -58.82 23.56 31.23
C ASP A 177 -57.51 24.17 30.68
N ARG A 178 -56.72 23.35 29.96
CA ARG A 178 -55.40 23.76 29.44
C ARG A 178 -55.25 23.53 27.95
N LEU A 179 -54.42 24.36 27.32
CA LEU A 179 -54.01 24.17 25.93
C LEU A 179 -52.88 23.14 25.84
N VAL A 180 -52.99 22.23 24.86
CA VAL A 180 -52.03 21.18 24.57
C VAL A 180 -51.83 21.05 23.06
N ALA A 181 -50.70 20.50 22.63
CA ALA A 181 -50.52 20.07 21.25
C ALA A 181 -50.87 18.57 21.15
N VAL A 182 -51.66 18.19 20.14
CA VAL A 182 -52.08 16.81 19.88
C VAL A 182 -51.56 16.40 18.51
N LYS A 183 -50.64 15.43 18.47
CA LYS A 183 -50.15 14.83 17.21
C LYS A 183 -51.00 13.60 16.88
N MET A 184 -51.36 13.45 15.62
CA MET A 184 -52.16 12.33 15.09
C MET A 184 -51.50 11.78 13.82
N ILE A 185 -51.60 10.46 13.60
CA ILE A 185 -51.01 9.78 12.44
C ILE A 185 -51.66 10.24 11.13
N ARG A 186 -50.88 10.41 10.06
CA ARG A 186 -51.34 10.95 8.77
C ARG A 186 -52.26 10.02 7.98
N SER A 187 -52.14 8.71 8.16
CA SER A 187 -53.10 7.74 7.60
C SER A 187 -54.40 7.66 8.41
N GLY A 188 -54.50 8.39 9.53
CA GLY A 188 -55.68 8.43 10.38
C GLY A 188 -56.04 7.05 10.92
N ILE A 189 -57.27 6.60 10.61
CA ILE A 189 -57.81 5.29 11.02
C ILE A 189 -57.23 4.15 10.15
N LEU A 190 -56.72 4.47 8.96
CA LEU A 190 -56.17 3.50 7.99
C LEU A 190 -54.69 3.19 8.23
N ALA A 191 -54.12 3.63 9.35
CA ALA A 191 -52.71 3.41 9.67
C ALA A 191 -52.42 1.90 9.87
N GLY A 192 -51.45 1.38 9.11
CA GLY A 192 -50.96 0.01 9.27
C GLY A 192 -50.28 -0.21 10.63
N GLN A 193 -50.16 -1.48 11.07
CA GLN A 193 -49.61 -1.79 12.39
C GLN A 193 -48.19 -1.24 12.60
N ASP A 194 -47.35 -1.22 11.57
CA ASP A 194 -45.98 -0.70 11.65
C ASP A 194 -45.94 0.83 11.80
N GLU A 195 -46.87 1.57 11.19
CA GLU A 195 -46.98 3.02 11.34
C GLU A 195 -47.41 3.39 12.77
N VAL A 196 -48.38 2.65 13.33
CA VAL A 196 -48.85 2.82 14.72
C VAL A 196 -47.75 2.47 15.74
N LYS A 197 -47.05 1.35 15.54
CA LYS A 197 -45.95 0.92 16.40
C LYS A 197 -44.83 1.96 16.44
N ARG A 198 -44.47 2.52 15.28
CA ARG A 198 -43.51 3.61 15.13
C ARG A 198 -43.95 4.87 15.89
N PHE A 199 -45.18 5.31 15.65
CA PHE A 199 -45.77 6.49 16.28
C PHE A 199 -45.75 6.43 17.81
N TYR A 200 -46.14 5.28 18.40
CA TYR A 200 -46.07 5.11 19.85
C TYR A 200 -44.65 4.91 20.39
N THR A 201 -43.72 4.40 19.59
CA THR A 201 -42.32 4.27 20.00
C THR A 201 -41.68 5.64 20.18
N GLU A 202 -41.94 6.59 19.26
CA GLU A 202 -41.54 7.99 19.38
C GLU A 202 -42.13 8.62 20.65
N ALA A 203 -43.45 8.51 20.86
CA ALA A 203 -44.12 9.06 22.03
C ALA A 203 -43.57 8.51 23.36
N LYS A 204 -43.35 7.18 23.44
CA LYS A 204 -42.81 6.52 24.63
C LYS A 204 -41.38 6.97 24.96
N ALA A 205 -40.55 7.21 23.96
CA ALA A 205 -39.19 7.66 24.21
C ALA A 205 -39.15 9.12 24.69
N ALA A 206 -39.92 10.01 24.06
CA ALA A 206 -40.04 11.39 24.48
C ALA A 206 -40.63 11.52 25.90
N ALA A 207 -41.59 10.66 26.26
CA ALA A 207 -42.19 10.63 27.61
C ALA A 207 -41.19 10.29 28.74
N LYS A 208 -40.04 9.66 28.43
CA LYS A 208 -38.98 9.38 29.41
C LYS A 208 -38.11 10.59 29.73
N LEU A 209 -38.22 11.67 28.95
CA LEU A 209 -37.37 12.84 29.04
C LEU A 209 -38.05 13.92 29.88
N LYS A 210 -37.31 14.49 30.85
CA LYS A 210 -37.77 15.58 31.70
C LYS A 210 -36.71 16.67 31.72
N HIS A 211 -36.87 17.67 30.86
CA HIS A 211 -35.92 18.76 30.69
C HIS A 211 -36.67 20.03 30.29
N PRO A 212 -36.30 21.22 30.81
CA PRO A 212 -36.99 22.48 30.48
C PRO A 212 -36.97 22.83 28.99
N ASN A 213 -35.98 22.35 28.25
CA ASN A 213 -35.85 22.57 26.80
C ASN A 213 -36.30 21.36 25.95
N ILE A 214 -37.10 20.43 26.49
CA ILE A 214 -37.71 19.32 25.73
C ILE A 214 -39.21 19.37 25.95
N VAL A 215 -39.98 19.33 24.87
CA VAL A 215 -41.44 19.31 24.93
C VAL A 215 -41.91 18.04 25.64
N ALA A 216 -42.64 18.21 26.75
CA ALA A 216 -43.11 17.09 27.56
C ALA A 216 -44.31 16.39 26.91
N VAL A 217 -44.22 15.06 26.73
CA VAL A 217 -45.37 14.23 26.34
C VAL A 217 -46.24 13.97 27.56
N HIS A 218 -47.55 14.20 27.45
CA HIS A 218 -48.52 14.04 28.52
C HIS A 218 -49.21 12.67 28.49
N GLN A 219 -49.70 12.26 27.32
CA GLN A 219 -50.44 11.01 27.15
C GLN A 219 -50.37 10.54 25.69
N PHE A 220 -50.44 9.23 25.46
CA PHE A 220 -50.68 8.66 24.15
C PHE A 220 -51.78 7.59 24.24
N GLY A 221 -52.49 7.35 23.13
CA GLY A 221 -53.57 6.37 23.11
C GLY A 221 -54.36 6.40 21.81
N ARG A 222 -55.55 5.78 21.84
CA ARG A 222 -56.50 5.78 20.73
C ARG A 222 -57.81 6.39 21.21
N ARG A 223 -58.36 7.36 20.49
CA ARG A 223 -59.66 8.02 20.79
C ARG A 223 -60.40 8.26 19.49
N ALA A 224 -61.72 8.02 19.50
CA ALA A 224 -62.57 8.13 18.30
C ALA A 224 -61.97 7.45 17.06
N GLY A 225 -61.36 6.27 17.24
CA GLY A 225 -60.70 5.53 16.16
C GLY A 225 -59.27 6.00 15.80
N HIS A 226 -58.85 7.20 16.19
CA HIS A 226 -57.56 7.78 15.84
C HIS A 226 -56.47 7.54 16.88
N HIS A 227 -55.27 7.18 16.41
CA HIS A 227 -54.07 7.14 17.23
C HIS A 227 -53.53 8.55 17.43
N PHE A 228 -53.28 8.92 18.70
CA PHE A 228 -52.81 10.25 19.07
C PHE A 228 -51.80 10.20 20.22
N PHE A 229 -51.04 11.29 20.36
CA PHE A 229 -50.45 11.66 21.64
C PHE A 229 -50.57 13.16 21.88
N SER A 230 -50.75 13.53 23.14
CA SER A 230 -50.77 14.91 23.61
C SER A 230 -49.44 15.28 24.25
N MET A 231 -49.03 16.53 24.03
CA MET A 231 -47.79 17.09 24.54
C MET A 231 -48.00 18.54 24.92
N GLN A 232 -47.03 19.10 25.64
CA GLN A 232 -47.01 20.51 26.00
C GLN A 232 -47.19 21.39 24.76
N TYR A 233 -48.13 22.33 24.82
CA TYR A 233 -48.22 23.38 23.83
C TYR A 233 -47.17 24.45 24.15
N VAL A 234 -46.26 24.69 23.20
CA VAL A 234 -45.31 25.80 23.26
C VAL A 234 -45.88 26.91 22.37
N GLU A 235 -46.31 28.00 22.99
CA GLU A 235 -46.64 29.22 22.27
C GLU A 235 -45.35 29.79 21.66
N GLY A 236 -45.37 30.24 20.41
CA GLY A 236 -44.17 30.73 19.71
C GLY A 236 -44.04 30.25 18.27
N GLU A 237 -42.82 30.28 17.74
CA GLU A 237 -42.49 29.84 16.38
C GLU A 237 -41.30 28.88 16.37
N ASP A 238 -41.23 28.03 15.35
CA ASP A 238 -40.06 27.18 15.12
C ASP A 238 -38.87 27.97 14.55
N LEU A 239 -37.65 27.50 14.80
CA LEU A 239 -36.43 28.14 14.34
C LEU A 239 -36.41 28.23 12.82
N GLN A 240 -37.04 27.31 12.08
CA GLN A 240 -37.11 27.39 10.62
C GLN A 240 -37.83 28.67 10.14
N LYS A 241 -38.96 29.03 10.76
CA LYS A 241 -39.65 30.30 10.51
C LYS A 241 -38.81 31.51 10.90
N VAL A 242 -38.04 31.41 12.00
CA VAL A 242 -37.11 32.48 12.39
C VAL A 242 -36.02 32.68 11.32
N LEU A 243 -35.41 31.60 10.84
CA LEU A 243 -34.34 31.67 9.83
C LEU A 243 -34.83 32.15 8.46
N ALA A 244 -36.12 31.97 8.16
CA ALA A 244 -36.76 32.51 6.96
C ALA A 244 -36.87 34.05 7.00
N LYS A 245 -36.83 34.69 8.18
CA LYS A 245 -36.82 36.15 8.33
C LYS A 245 -35.43 36.76 8.12
N GLY A 246 -34.37 35.96 8.22
CA GLY A 246 -32.98 36.38 8.05
C GLY A 246 -32.02 35.72 9.05
N PRO A 247 -30.72 35.99 8.90
CA PRO A 247 -29.69 35.38 9.74
C PRO A 247 -29.77 35.93 11.16
N LEU A 248 -29.46 35.08 12.14
CA LEU A 248 -29.39 35.47 13.54
C LEU A 248 -28.01 36.03 13.88
N PRO A 249 -27.92 37.01 14.81
CA PRO A 249 -26.65 37.39 15.39
C PRO A 249 -25.92 36.19 15.98
N SER A 250 -24.61 36.09 15.76
CA SER A 250 -23.75 34.98 16.21
C SER A 250 -23.98 34.56 17.66
N ARG A 251 -24.07 35.53 18.58
CA ARG A 251 -24.37 35.25 20.00
C ARG A 251 -25.74 34.59 20.19
N ARG A 252 -26.79 35.08 19.53
CA ARG A 252 -28.13 34.50 19.64
C ARG A 252 -28.19 33.09 19.05
N ALA A 253 -27.53 32.87 17.91
CA ALA A 253 -27.40 31.54 17.31
C ALA A 253 -26.68 30.57 18.26
N ALA A 254 -25.60 31.01 18.91
CA ALA A 254 -24.86 30.21 19.88
C ALA A 254 -25.66 29.90 21.15
N GLU A 255 -26.45 30.84 21.68
CA GLU A 255 -27.37 30.60 22.81
C GLU A 255 -28.39 29.51 22.49
N ILE A 256 -29.07 29.63 21.34
CA ILE A 256 -30.08 28.68 20.90
C ILE A 256 -29.47 27.28 20.78
N VAL A 257 -28.34 27.15 20.08
CA VAL A 257 -27.72 25.84 19.84
C VAL A 257 -27.11 25.27 21.12
N ARG A 258 -26.60 26.09 22.05
CA ARG A 258 -26.14 25.64 23.36
C ARG A 258 -27.28 24.99 24.15
N ASP A 259 -28.44 25.64 24.21
CA ASP A 259 -29.58 25.17 24.99
C ASP A 259 -30.18 23.89 24.36
N VAL A 260 -30.23 23.82 23.01
CA VAL A 260 -30.58 22.59 22.29
C VAL A 260 -29.54 21.49 22.56
N ALA A 261 -28.24 21.80 22.56
CA ALA A 261 -27.19 20.82 22.85
C ALA A 261 -27.29 20.26 24.28
N HIS A 262 -27.68 21.07 25.27
CA HIS A 262 -27.99 20.59 26.62
C HIS A 262 -29.19 19.64 26.64
N ALA A 263 -30.28 19.98 25.93
CA ALA A 263 -31.45 19.11 25.78
C ALA A 263 -31.08 17.76 25.13
N ILE A 264 -30.32 17.80 24.04
CA ILE A 264 -29.88 16.60 23.31
C ILE A 264 -28.94 15.75 24.18
N HIS A 265 -28.02 16.36 24.92
CA HIS A 265 -27.19 15.62 25.86
C HIS A 265 -28.01 14.91 26.95
N HIS A 266 -29.05 15.57 27.47
CA HIS A 266 -29.97 14.97 28.44
C HIS A 266 -30.68 13.74 27.86
N ALA A 267 -31.11 13.80 26.59
CA ALA A 267 -31.68 12.65 25.88
C ALA A 267 -30.66 11.52 25.70
N HIS A 268 -29.44 11.85 25.24
CA HIS A 268 -28.36 10.88 25.04
C HIS A 268 -28.01 10.13 26.34
N SER A 269 -28.01 10.83 27.48
CA SER A 269 -27.73 10.23 28.80
C SER A 269 -28.78 9.19 29.25
N ARG A 270 -29.95 9.18 28.59
CA ARG A 270 -31.06 8.23 28.81
C ARG A 270 -31.20 7.21 27.68
N GLY A 271 -30.20 7.11 26.81
CA GLY A 271 -30.22 6.18 25.68
C GLY A 271 -31.17 6.59 24.55
N VAL A 272 -31.58 7.85 24.48
CA VAL A 272 -32.48 8.35 23.43
C VAL A 272 -31.69 9.25 22.48
N LEU A 273 -31.64 8.87 21.19
CA LEU A 273 -31.10 9.70 20.11
C LEU A 273 -32.23 10.48 19.42
N HIS A 274 -31.94 11.68 18.92
CA HIS A 274 -32.95 12.50 18.25
C HIS A 274 -33.15 12.10 16.77
N ARG A 275 -32.07 11.90 16.01
CA ARG A 275 -32.03 11.38 14.62
C ARG A 275 -32.67 12.25 13.53
N ASP A 276 -33.58 13.16 13.84
CA ASP A 276 -34.19 14.11 12.87
C ASP A 276 -34.01 15.57 13.27
N LEU A 277 -32.84 15.94 13.81
CA LEU A 277 -32.65 17.29 14.33
C LEU A 277 -32.52 18.31 13.18
N LYS A 278 -33.40 19.31 13.18
CA LYS A 278 -33.48 20.38 12.18
C LYS A 278 -34.15 21.63 12.77
N PRO A 279 -34.05 22.80 12.13
CA PRO A 279 -34.67 24.03 12.67
C PRO A 279 -36.19 23.93 12.89
N GLY A 280 -36.92 23.15 12.09
CA GLY A 280 -38.36 22.94 12.27
C GLY A 280 -38.74 22.19 13.57
N ASN A 281 -37.78 21.53 14.22
CA ASN A 281 -37.98 20.78 15.47
C ASN A 281 -37.46 21.53 16.71
N VAL A 282 -37.08 22.80 16.55
CA VAL A 282 -36.62 23.68 17.64
C VAL A 282 -37.62 24.82 17.76
N LEU A 283 -38.46 24.82 18.80
CA LEU A 283 -39.44 25.87 19.07
C LEU A 283 -38.83 26.95 19.95
N ILE A 284 -39.23 28.19 19.75
CA ILE A 284 -38.81 29.35 20.55
C ILE A 284 -40.07 30.05 21.06
N ASP A 285 -40.20 30.12 22.39
CA ASP A 285 -41.34 30.75 23.03
C ASP A 285 -41.19 32.29 23.16
N PRO A 286 -42.24 33.04 23.55
CA PRO A 286 -42.17 34.49 23.72
C PRO A 286 -41.14 34.96 24.75
N SER A 287 -40.72 34.11 25.69
CA SER A 287 -39.66 34.41 26.64
C SER A 287 -38.25 34.20 26.05
N GLY A 288 -38.17 33.65 24.83
CA GLY A 288 -36.94 33.34 24.12
C GLY A 288 -36.32 31.99 24.52
N GLN A 289 -37.03 31.18 25.31
CA GLN A 289 -36.57 29.84 25.70
C GLN A 289 -36.83 28.84 24.56
N VAL A 290 -35.85 27.95 24.34
CA VAL A 290 -35.91 26.93 23.29
C VAL A 290 -36.53 25.64 23.80
N HIS A 291 -37.28 24.95 22.94
CA HIS A 291 -37.90 23.66 23.23
C HIS A 291 -37.72 22.70 22.05
N VAL A 292 -37.13 21.53 22.29
CA VAL A 292 -36.91 20.49 21.28
C VAL A 292 -38.11 19.54 21.22
N THR A 293 -38.55 19.21 20.01
CA THR A 293 -39.70 18.33 19.74
C THR A 293 -39.40 17.29 18.66
N ASP A 294 -40.29 16.32 18.45
CA ASP A 294 -40.29 15.35 17.34
C ASP A 294 -39.01 14.51 17.21
N PHE A 295 -38.80 13.61 18.19
CA PHE A 295 -37.69 12.65 18.18
C PHE A 295 -37.90 11.60 17.08
N GLY A 296 -37.06 11.60 16.05
CA GLY A 296 -37.18 10.82 14.82
C GLY A 296 -36.86 9.32 14.94
N LEU A 297 -37.21 8.66 16.05
CA LEU A 297 -36.92 7.25 16.31
C LEU A 297 -37.56 6.27 15.31
N ALA A 298 -38.59 6.71 14.60
CA ALA A 298 -39.38 5.93 13.65
C ALA A 298 -38.83 5.88 12.21
N LYS A 299 -37.76 6.62 11.88
CA LYS A 299 -37.26 6.75 10.50
C LYS A 299 -36.32 5.64 10.00
N HIS A 300 -35.87 4.71 10.86
CA HIS A 300 -34.90 3.68 10.43
C HIS A 300 -35.49 2.52 9.62
N THR A 301 -36.76 2.15 9.83
CA THR A 301 -37.38 1.06 9.06
C THR A 301 -37.70 1.42 7.61
N ASP A 302 -37.71 2.71 7.25
CA ASP A 302 -37.91 3.13 5.86
C ASP A 302 -36.59 3.08 5.06
N ALA A 303 -35.42 3.08 5.72
CA ALA A 303 -34.13 3.01 5.01
C ALA A 303 -33.92 1.66 4.29
N ASP A 304 -34.49 0.58 4.83
CA ASP A 304 -34.39 -0.76 4.24
C ASP A 304 -35.44 -1.01 3.14
N SER A 305 -36.44 -0.14 2.99
CA SER A 305 -37.59 -0.35 2.10
C SER A 305 -37.90 0.78 1.12
N SER A 306 -37.40 2.01 1.34
CA SER A 306 -37.77 3.20 0.56
C SER A 306 -36.68 3.76 -0.35
N VAL A 307 -35.53 3.08 -0.48
CA VAL A 307 -34.49 3.50 -1.44
C VAL A 307 -34.91 3.18 -2.88
N THR A 308 -35.86 2.27 -3.07
CA THR A 308 -36.43 1.90 -4.37
C THR A 308 -37.93 2.20 -4.41
N GLY A 309 -38.32 3.34 -5.00
CA GLY A 309 -39.67 3.48 -5.57
C GLY A 309 -40.75 4.13 -4.72
N SER A 310 -40.51 5.31 -4.16
CA SER A 310 -41.46 6.46 -4.23
C SER A 310 -40.85 7.65 -3.49
N GLY A 311 -40.66 8.78 -4.17
CA GLY A 311 -39.97 9.97 -3.65
C GLY A 311 -40.73 10.74 -2.55
N ALA A 312 -41.52 10.06 -1.72
CA ALA A 312 -42.50 10.67 -0.83
C ALA A 312 -42.33 10.29 0.65
N ALA A 313 -41.11 10.29 1.20
CA ALA A 313 -40.91 10.35 2.67
C ALA A 313 -39.47 10.63 3.14
N VAL A 314 -38.49 10.88 2.26
CA VAL A 314 -37.14 11.22 2.73
C VAL A 314 -37.18 12.62 3.35
N GLY A 315 -36.83 12.73 4.64
CA GLY A 315 -36.83 14.00 5.37
C GLY A 315 -35.94 15.07 4.70
N THR A 316 -35.91 16.30 5.24
CA THR A 316 -35.07 17.37 4.71
C THR A 316 -33.58 17.01 4.85
N PRO A 317 -32.87 16.61 3.77
CA PRO A 317 -31.52 16.02 3.86
C PRO A 317 -30.45 17.02 4.31
N HIS A 318 -30.78 18.31 4.31
CA HIS A 318 -29.89 19.44 4.56
C HIS A 318 -29.22 19.46 5.95
N TYR A 319 -29.78 18.77 6.94
CA TYR A 319 -29.26 18.72 8.32
C TYR A 319 -28.80 17.31 8.74
N MET A 320 -28.85 16.36 7.81
CA MET A 320 -28.54 14.96 8.05
C MET A 320 -27.03 14.73 8.14
N ALA A 321 -26.59 13.85 9.02
CA ALA A 321 -25.18 13.46 9.10
C ALA A 321 -24.76 12.57 7.91
N PRO A 322 -23.47 12.57 7.52
CA PRO A 322 -22.96 11.74 6.42
C PRO A 322 -23.30 10.25 6.56
N GLU A 323 -23.20 9.69 7.76
CA GLU A 323 -23.53 8.29 8.04
C GLU A 323 -25.04 7.98 7.87
N GLN A 324 -25.91 8.97 8.11
CA GLN A 324 -27.34 8.85 7.85
C GLN A 324 -27.64 8.98 6.35
N ALA A 325 -26.91 9.85 5.64
CA ALA A 325 -27.11 10.07 4.21
C ALA A 325 -26.68 8.87 3.35
N LEU A 326 -25.74 8.06 3.83
CA LEU A 326 -25.26 6.84 3.19
C LEU A 326 -26.12 5.60 3.53
N GLY A 327 -27.26 5.75 4.21
CA GLY A 327 -28.15 4.62 4.54
C GLY A 327 -27.60 3.64 5.58
N HIS A 328 -26.50 3.95 6.26
CA HIS A 328 -25.92 3.07 7.27
C HIS A 328 -26.62 3.24 8.62
N SER A 329 -27.85 2.75 8.69
CA SER A 329 -28.73 2.89 9.85
C SER A 329 -28.08 2.42 11.16
N ASP A 330 -27.31 1.33 11.11
CA ASP A 330 -26.63 0.75 12.27
C ASP A 330 -25.48 1.59 12.83
N ARG A 331 -25.00 2.56 12.04
CA ARG A 331 -23.87 3.44 12.40
C ARG A 331 -24.31 4.79 12.97
N VAL A 332 -25.62 5.04 13.09
CA VAL A 332 -26.16 6.29 13.65
C VAL A 332 -25.99 6.31 15.16
N THR A 333 -25.18 7.25 15.63
CA THR A 333 -24.85 7.41 17.06
C THR A 333 -25.15 8.82 17.54
N HIS A 334 -24.85 9.13 18.80
CA HIS A 334 -24.92 10.49 19.33
C HIS A 334 -24.11 11.52 18.52
N HIS A 335 -23.08 11.09 17.78
CA HIS A 335 -22.31 11.94 16.88
C HIS A 335 -23.12 12.46 15.69
N SER A 336 -24.18 11.76 15.27
CA SER A 336 -25.05 12.20 14.18
C SER A 336 -25.86 13.43 14.59
N ASP A 337 -26.42 13.43 15.81
CA ASP A 337 -27.11 14.60 16.35
C ASP A 337 -26.16 15.80 16.53
N ILE A 338 -24.88 15.56 16.87
CA ILE A 338 -23.85 16.61 16.97
C ILE A 338 -23.59 17.26 15.60
N TYR A 339 -23.57 16.47 14.52
CA TYR A 339 -23.45 17.02 13.17
C TYR A 339 -24.66 17.90 12.83
N SER A 340 -25.87 17.43 13.12
CA SER A 340 -27.10 18.20 12.89
C SER A 340 -27.14 19.49 13.70
N LEU A 341 -26.66 19.50 14.96
CA LEU A 341 -26.48 20.72 15.75
C LEU A 341 -25.53 21.71 15.07
N GLY A 342 -24.41 21.23 14.52
CA GLY A 342 -23.49 22.04 13.73
C GLY A 342 -24.12 22.63 12.47
N ALA A 343 -24.95 21.84 11.78
CA ALA A 343 -25.67 22.29 10.60
C ALA A 343 -26.74 23.34 10.94
N ILE A 344 -27.42 23.19 12.09
CA ILE A 344 -28.34 24.20 12.62
C ILE A 344 -27.61 25.47 12.98
N LEU A 345 -26.44 25.39 13.65
CA LEU A 345 -25.64 26.57 13.98
C LEU A 345 -25.18 27.32 12.74
N PHE A 346 -24.69 26.59 11.73
CA PHE A 346 -24.33 27.16 10.44
C PHE A 346 -25.52 27.86 9.79
N ALA A 347 -26.69 27.21 9.76
CA ALA A 347 -27.90 27.77 9.18
C ALA A 347 -28.42 28.97 9.98
N ALA A 348 -28.26 28.97 11.30
CA ALA A 348 -28.68 30.07 12.15
C ALA A 348 -27.90 31.36 11.84
N ILE A 349 -26.61 31.25 11.55
CA ILE A 349 -25.73 32.38 11.26
C ILE A 349 -25.85 32.82 9.79
N THR A 350 -26.15 31.91 8.87
CA THR A 350 -26.10 32.16 7.42
C THR A 350 -27.44 32.17 6.71
N SER A 351 -28.54 31.84 7.40
CA SER A 351 -29.88 31.57 6.84
C SER A 351 -29.94 30.47 5.77
N ARG A 352 -28.87 29.70 5.59
CA ARG A 352 -28.84 28.58 4.65
C ARG A 352 -28.14 27.36 5.26
N PRO A 353 -28.60 26.14 4.96
CA PRO A 353 -27.89 24.95 5.42
C PRO A 353 -26.48 24.86 4.78
N PRO A 354 -25.55 24.11 5.40
CA PRO A 354 -24.15 24.06 4.95
C PRO A 354 -23.99 23.45 3.55
N ILE A 355 -24.81 22.46 3.21
CA ILE A 355 -24.75 21.75 1.93
C ILE A 355 -26.14 21.69 1.32
N VAL A 356 -26.24 22.08 0.04
CA VAL A 356 -27.46 22.07 -0.76
C VAL A 356 -27.17 21.44 -2.12
N GLY A 357 -28.04 20.54 -2.57
CA GLY A 357 -28.09 20.00 -3.93
C GLY A 357 -29.35 20.43 -4.66
N ASP A 358 -29.35 20.29 -5.98
CA ASP A 358 -30.51 20.62 -6.82
C ASP A 358 -31.64 19.60 -6.64
N THR A 359 -31.29 18.38 -6.19
CA THR A 359 -32.21 17.31 -5.84
C THR A 359 -31.91 16.74 -4.46
N VAL A 360 -32.88 16.01 -3.87
CA VAL A 360 -32.69 15.30 -2.60
C VAL A 360 -31.50 14.35 -2.67
N MET A 361 -31.41 13.54 -3.73
CA MET A 361 -30.31 12.59 -3.95
C MET A 361 -28.97 13.30 -4.11
N GLN A 362 -28.91 14.40 -4.87
CA GLN A 362 -27.69 15.21 -4.95
C GLN A 362 -27.28 15.75 -3.58
N THR A 363 -28.23 16.20 -2.78
CA THR A 363 -27.95 16.74 -1.44
C THR A 363 -27.36 15.65 -0.55
N LEU A 364 -27.90 14.43 -0.57
CA LEU A 364 -27.37 13.29 0.17
C LEU A 364 -25.94 12.95 -0.25
N LEU A 365 -25.67 12.87 -1.56
CA LEU A 365 -24.32 12.62 -2.09
C LEU A 365 -23.32 13.72 -1.69
N LYS A 366 -23.72 15.00 -1.77
CA LYS A 366 -22.87 16.11 -1.31
C LYS A 366 -22.65 16.05 0.20
N VAL A 367 -23.67 15.73 0.99
CA VAL A 367 -23.55 15.54 2.45
C VAL A 367 -22.60 14.39 2.77
N ALA A 368 -22.61 13.30 1.99
CA ALA A 368 -21.69 12.18 2.18
C ALA A 368 -20.23 12.53 1.85
N HIS A 369 -19.98 13.19 0.70
CA HIS A 369 -18.63 13.28 0.14
C HIS A 369 -18.03 14.68 0.10
N GLN A 370 -18.83 15.73 -0.03
CA GLN A 370 -18.33 17.09 -0.20
C GLN A 370 -18.00 17.73 1.16
N PRO A 371 -16.79 18.28 1.37
CA PRO A 371 -16.48 19.00 2.60
C PRO A 371 -17.41 20.22 2.75
N PRO A 372 -17.92 20.51 3.96
CA PRO A 372 -18.78 21.66 4.19
C PRO A 372 -18.01 22.96 3.92
N PRO A 373 -18.67 24.02 3.43
CA PRO A 373 -18.05 25.34 3.32
C PRO A 373 -17.67 25.86 4.69
N THR A 374 -16.57 26.61 4.76
CA THR A 374 -16.17 27.32 5.99
C THR A 374 -17.18 28.41 6.32
N LEU A 375 -17.50 28.61 7.60
CA LEU A 375 -18.49 29.60 8.03
C LEU A 375 -18.16 31.00 7.47
N ARG A 376 -16.88 31.40 7.55
CA ARG A 376 -16.42 32.72 7.10
C ARG A 376 -16.33 32.89 5.58
N SER A 377 -16.35 31.80 4.82
CA SER A 377 -16.52 31.90 3.35
C SER A 377 -17.94 32.30 2.94
N VAL A 378 -18.91 32.17 3.85
CA VAL A 378 -20.32 32.48 3.63
C VAL A 378 -20.73 33.76 4.35
N CYS A 379 -20.30 33.91 5.60
CA CYS A 379 -20.51 35.09 6.42
C CYS A 379 -19.14 35.57 6.93
N PRO A 380 -18.43 36.45 6.20
CA PRO A 380 -17.08 36.91 6.56
C PRO A 380 -16.98 37.57 7.94
N GLU A 381 -18.09 38.14 8.41
CA GLU A 381 -18.25 38.80 9.71
C GLU A 381 -18.36 37.83 10.89
N ALA A 382 -18.57 36.53 10.63
CA ALA A 382 -18.64 35.53 11.70
C ALA A 382 -17.33 35.40 12.48
N GLU A 383 -17.45 35.26 13.79
CA GLU A 383 -16.35 35.13 14.73
C GLU A 383 -15.57 33.83 14.51
N SER A 384 -14.24 33.90 14.66
CA SER A 384 -13.33 32.76 14.42
C SER A 384 -13.64 31.54 15.29
N ASP A 385 -14.08 31.76 16.52
CA ASP A 385 -14.36 30.69 17.46
C ASP A 385 -15.58 29.87 17.03
N LEU A 386 -16.63 30.53 16.53
CA LEU A 386 -17.80 29.85 15.97
C LEU A 386 -17.47 29.08 14.69
N GLU A 387 -16.58 29.62 13.84
CA GLU A 387 -16.10 28.88 12.67
C GLU A 387 -15.44 27.56 13.08
N VAL A 388 -14.60 27.57 14.12
CA VAL A 388 -13.94 26.37 14.64
C VAL A 388 -14.96 25.38 15.23
N ILE A 389 -15.93 25.85 16.01
CA ILE A 389 -17.00 25.02 16.59
C ILE A 389 -17.83 24.36 15.49
N VAL A 390 -18.28 25.14 14.49
CA VAL A 390 -19.08 24.65 13.36
C VAL A 390 -18.28 23.64 12.53
N ALA A 391 -17.03 23.95 12.20
CA ALA A 391 -16.17 23.04 11.44
C ALA A 391 -15.99 21.69 12.15
N LYS A 392 -15.79 21.71 13.48
CA LYS A 392 -15.66 20.49 14.28
C LYS A 392 -16.94 19.66 14.33
N CYS A 393 -18.11 20.29 14.38
CA CYS A 393 -19.39 19.56 14.32
C CYS A 393 -19.61 18.91 12.95
N LEU A 394 -19.23 19.60 11.87
CA LEU A 394 -19.47 19.19 10.49
C LEU A 394 -18.37 18.28 9.91
N GLU A 395 -17.49 17.72 10.75
CA GLU A 395 -16.51 16.73 10.33
C GLU A 395 -17.20 15.47 9.76
N LYS A 396 -16.65 14.93 8.67
CA LYS A 396 -17.28 13.78 8.00
C LYS A 396 -17.23 12.52 8.86
N GLN A 397 -16.08 12.28 9.50
CA GLN A 397 -15.88 11.13 10.37
C GLN A 397 -16.45 11.42 11.77
N PRO A 398 -17.35 10.57 12.31
CA PRO A 398 -17.94 10.77 13.64
C PRO A 398 -16.91 10.99 14.75
N LYS A 399 -15.80 10.25 14.73
CA LYS A 399 -14.72 10.32 15.73
C LYS A 399 -14.00 11.67 15.80
N ASP A 400 -14.05 12.46 14.73
CA ASP A 400 -13.39 13.76 14.65
C ASP A 400 -14.30 14.90 15.17
N ARG A 401 -15.57 14.59 15.46
CA ARG A 401 -16.55 15.53 16.05
C ARG A 401 -16.36 15.66 17.57
N TYR A 402 -17.22 16.45 18.21
CA TYR A 402 -17.30 16.46 19.67
C TYR A 402 -17.65 15.08 20.22
N LYS A 403 -17.01 14.69 21.33
CA LYS A 403 -17.29 13.42 22.02
C LYS A 403 -18.71 13.34 22.56
N THR A 404 -19.30 14.46 22.97
CA THR A 404 -20.67 14.53 23.48
C THR A 404 -21.31 15.87 23.13
N ALA A 405 -22.64 15.93 23.09
CA ALA A 405 -23.37 17.19 22.93
C ALA A 405 -23.10 18.18 24.08
N LYS A 406 -22.76 17.69 25.28
CA LYS A 406 -22.30 18.53 26.39
C LYS A 406 -21.01 19.26 26.06
N ASN A 407 -20.03 18.59 25.44
CA ASN A 407 -18.77 19.25 25.08
C ASN A 407 -18.98 20.37 24.05
N LEU A 408 -19.95 20.21 23.14
CA LEU A 408 -20.37 21.28 22.24
C LEU A 408 -21.02 22.44 23.00
N ALA A 409 -21.96 22.15 23.92
CA ALA A 409 -22.59 23.16 24.75
C ALA A 409 -21.57 23.94 25.61
N ASP A 410 -20.59 23.25 26.19
CA ASP A 410 -19.52 23.85 26.98
C ASP A 410 -18.66 24.82 26.15
N ASP A 411 -18.30 24.46 24.91
CA ASP A 411 -17.54 25.35 24.02
C ASP A 411 -18.37 26.55 23.55
N LEU A 412 -19.66 26.36 23.25
CA LEU A 412 -20.58 27.46 22.95
C LEU A 412 -20.73 28.41 24.14
N ASN A 413 -20.80 27.86 25.36
CA ASN A 413 -20.87 28.67 26.58
C ASN A 413 -19.57 29.47 26.81
N ARG A 414 -18.40 28.86 26.56
CA ARG A 414 -17.12 29.59 26.60
C ARG A 414 -17.10 30.75 25.60
N PHE A 415 -17.52 30.50 24.37
CA PHE A 415 -17.66 31.55 23.35
C PHE A 415 -18.58 32.69 23.83
N LEU A 416 -19.76 32.38 24.37
CA LEU A 416 -20.71 33.37 24.88
C LEU A 416 -20.11 34.22 26.02
N CYS A 417 -19.33 33.59 26.90
CA CYS A 417 -18.62 34.24 28.00
C CYS A 417 -17.30 34.94 27.60
N GLY A 418 -16.88 34.89 26.33
CA GLY A 418 -15.61 35.47 25.87
C GLY A 418 -14.37 34.73 26.38
N GLN A 419 -14.51 33.44 26.72
CA GLN A 419 -13.43 32.56 27.16
C GLN A 419 -12.87 31.76 25.97
N THR A 420 -11.61 31.32 26.08
CA THR A 420 -10.97 30.49 25.07
C THR A 420 -11.68 29.14 24.91
N ILE A 421 -12.12 28.81 23.70
CA ILE A 421 -12.76 27.52 23.39
C ILE A 421 -11.75 26.36 23.46
N HIS A 422 -12.21 25.13 23.76
CA HIS A 422 -11.34 23.95 23.78
C HIS A 422 -11.11 23.34 22.41
N ALA A 423 -12.05 23.52 21.48
CA ALA A 423 -11.88 23.06 20.11
C ALA A 423 -10.66 23.73 19.46
N ARG A 424 -9.78 22.90 18.88
CA ARG A 424 -8.62 23.36 18.11
C ARG A 424 -8.91 23.20 16.61
N SER A 425 -8.48 24.17 15.82
CA SER A 425 -8.52 24.08 14.36
C SER A 425 -7.67 22.90 13.86
N ARG A 426 -8.11 22.23 12.79
CA ARG A 426 -7.44 21.07 12.16
C ARG A 426 -5.92 21.28 12.03
N SER A 427 -5.13 20.30 12.47
CA SER A 427 -3.69 20.26 12.19
C SER A 427 -3.44 20.35 10.68
N ARG A 428 -2.53 21.23 10.26
CA ARG A 428 -2.12 21.40 8.85
C ARG A 428 -1.71 20.06 8.20
N ALA A 429 -1.16 19.13 8.98
CA ALA A 429 -0.76 17.81 8.52
C ALA A 429 -1.94 16.94 8.06
N ARG A 430 -3.09 17.00 8.74
CA ARG A 430 -4.28 16.20 8.36
C ARG A 430 -4.92 16.73 7.08
N LYS A 431 -4.88 18.05 6.84
CA LYS A 431 -5.31 18.66 5.57
C LYS A 431 -4.46 18.19 4.38
N VAL A 432 -3.16 17.97 4.59
CA VAL A 432 -2.27 17.42 3.57
C VAL A 432 -2.59 15.96 3.27
N VAL A 433 -2.88 15.14 4.29
CA VAL A 433 -3.28 13.73 4.12
C VAL A 433 -4.62 13.61 3.38
N ASP A 434 -5.63 14.39 3.74
CA ASP A 434 -6.92 14.40 3.03
C ASP A 434 -6.77 14.89 1.58
N TRP A 435 -5.84 15.81 1.32
CA TRP A 435 -5.50 16.30 -0.01
C TRP A 435 -4.85 15.22 -0.89
N PHE A 436 -3.92 14.43 -0.35
CA PHE A 436 -3.34 13.29 -1.08
C PHE A 436 -4.40 12.25 -1.45
N GLY A 437 -5.40 12.04 -0.59
CA GLY A 437 -6.52 11.14 -0.86
C GLY A 437 -7.49 11.61 -1.95
N GLN A 438 -7.32 12.82 -2.51
CA GLN A 438 -8.14 13.36 -3.61
C GLN A 438 -7.39 13.38 -4.96
N VAL A 439 -6.15 12.86 -5.01
CA VAL A 439 -5.41 12.71 -6.27
C VAL A 439 -6.02 11.55 -7.06
N PRO A 440 -6.38 11.72 -8.35
CA PRO A 440 -7.16 10.72 -9.12
C PRO A 440 -6.59 9.30 -9.11
N VAL A 441 -5.26 9.15 -9.14
CA VAL A 441 -4.58 7.84 -9.08
C VAL A 441 -4.70 7.20 -7.70
N VAL A 442 -4.51 7.98 -6.63
CA VAL A 442 -4.70 7.51 -5.25
C VAL A 442 -6.18 7.24 -4.98
N ALA A 443 -7.06 8.06 -5.52
CA ALA A 443 -8.50 7.92 -5.42
C ALA A 443 -9.01 6.67 -6.16
N ALA A 444 -8.42 6.32 -7.31
CA ALA A 444 -8.68 5.06 -8.00
C ALA A 444 -8.19 3.84 -7.20
N VAL A 445 -6.99 3.92 -6.60
CA VAL A 445 -6.43 2.83 -5.77
C VAL A 445 -7.14 2.70 -4.41
N THR A 446 -7.67 3.79 -3.86
CA THR A 446 -8.34 3.82 -2.54
C THR A 446 -9.87 3.80 -2.65
N GLY A 447 -10.43 3.61 -3.85
CA GLY A 447 -11.89 3.54 -4.07
C GLY A 447 -12.66 4.83 -3.81
N ARG A 448 -12.00 6.00 -3.79
CA ARG A 448 -12.65 7.30 -3.57
C ARG A 448 -13.07 7.92 -4.91
N GLN A 449 -14.37 8.17 -5.10
CA GLN A 449 -14.85 8.90 -6.28
C GLN A 449 -14.58 10.40 -6.15
N THR A 450 -13.85 10.99 -7.11
CA THR A 450 -13.57 12.43 -7.14
C THR A 450 -14.64 13.18 -7.91
N SER A 451 -15.50 13.95 -7.23
CA SER A 451 -16.42 14.89 -7.88
C SER A 451 -15.72 16.23 -8.17
N GLY A 452 -15.57 16.57 -9.45
CA GLY A 452 -15.44 17.93 -10.00
C GLY A 452 -14.44 18.91 -9.33
N THR A 453 -13.15 18.75 -9.55
CA THR A 453 -12.13 19.77 -9.18
C THR A 453 -12.17 20.99 -10.13
N PRO A 454 -12.10 22.24 -9.64
CA PRO A 454 -12.03 23.45 -10.45
C PRO A 454 -10.84 23.45 -11.45
N VAL A 455 -11.00 24.10 -12.61
CA VAL A 455 -10.03 24.06 -13.74
C VAL A 455 -8.61 24.52 -13.36
N GLY A 456 -8.48 25.52 -12.47
CA GLY A 456 -7.18 25.98 -11.98
C GLY A 456 -6.43 24.93 -11.15
N GLN A 457 -7.17 24.12 -10.39
CA GLN A 457 -6.62 23.05 -9.56
C GLN A 457 -6.22 21.84 -10.41
N ARG A 458 -6.94 21.57 -11.51
CA ARG A 458 -6.53 20.57 -12.52
C ARG A 458 -5.22 20.91 -13.21
N ARG A 459 -4.99 22.18 -13.57
CA ARG A 459 -3.71 22.60 -14.20
C ARG A 459 -2.53 22.39 -13.26
N PHE A 460 -2.70 22.70 -11.98
CA PHE A 460 -1.66 22.48 -10.97
C PHE A 460 -1.46 20.99 -10.67
N GLN A 461 -2.53 20.20 -10.55
CA GLN A 461 -2.47 18.73 -10.38
C GLN A 461 -1.82 18.04 -11.57
N ASN A 462 -2.16 18.44 -12.80
CA ASN A 462 -1.52 17.91 -14.02
C ASN A 462 -0.03 18.28 -14.07
N GLY A 463 0.35 19.47 -13.57
CA GLY A 463 1.74 19.87 -13.43
C GLY A 463 2.52 18.95 -12.48
N ILE A 464 1.94 18.63 -11.32
CA ILE A 464 2.54 17.72 -10.34
C ILE A 464 2.59 16.27 -10.86
N LEU A 465 1.54 15.78 -11.51
CA LEU A 465 1.54 14.44 -12.12
C LEU A 465 2.59 14.32 -13.23
N SER A 466 2.70 15.33 -14.08
CA SER A 466 3.75 15.41 -15.11
C SER A 466 5.13 15.41 -14.46
N ALA A 467 5.34 16.20 -13.41
CA ALA A 467 6.60 16.21 -12.67
C ALA A 467 6.91 14.85 -12.02
N SER A 468 5.91 14.14 -11.48
CA SER A 468 6.08 12.81 -10.89
C SER A 468 6.43 11.73 -11.89
N LEU A 469 6.08 11.89 -13.17
CA LEU A 469 6.47 10.98 -14.25
C LEU A 469 7.85 11.34 -14.82
N ILE A 470 8.14 12.64 -14.93
CA ILE A 470 9.38 13.15 -15.52
C ILE A 470 10.56 12.99 -14.56
N LEU A 471 10.38 13.19 -13.25
CA LEU A 471 11.46 13.15 -12.28
C LEU A 471 12.15 11.77 -12.22
N PRO A 472 11.44 10.62 -12.17
CA PRO A 472 12.07 9.30 -12.26
C PRO A 472 12.82 9.08 -13.58
N LEU A 473 12.28 9.58 -14.71
CA LEU A 473 12.96 9.51 -16.01
C LEU A 473 14.24 10.35 -16.05
N LEU A 474 14.24 11.54 -15.43
CA LEU A 474 15.42 12.36 -15.30
C LEU A 474 16.45 11.76 -14.34
N LEU A 475 16.00 11.18 -13.23
CA LEU A 475 16.88 10.46 -12.30
C LEU A 475 17.49 9.23 -12.96
N PHE A 476 16.69 8.43 -13.66
CA PHE A 476 17.17 7.28 -14.43
C PHE A 476 18.12 7.71 -15.56
N GLY A 477 17.75 8.75 -16.32
CA GLY A 477 18.60 9.33 -17.35
C GLY A 477 19.91 9.87 -16.77
N GLY A 478 19.87 10.50 -15.60
CA GLY A 478 21.05 10.95 -14.86
C GLY A 478 21.91 9.78 -14.38
N LEU A 479 21.32 8.68 -13.93
CA LEU A 479 22.02 7.48 -13.48
C LEU A 479 22.69 6.75 -14.65
N VAL A 480 21.99 6.61 -15.79
CA VAL A 480 22.54 6.08 -17.04
C VAL A 480 23.66 6.98 -17.57
N TRP A 481 23.48 8.31 -17.52
CA TRP A 481 24.50 9.27 -17.93
C TRP A 481 25.74 9.22 -17.03
N GLN A 482 25.54 9.15 -15.71
CA GLN A 482 26.63 8.98 -14.74
C GLN A 482 27.37 7.66 -14.97
N GLN A 483 26.65 6.56 -15.18
CA GLN A 483 27.25 5.27 -15.47
C GLN A 483 28.05 5.32 -16.77
N ARG A 484 27.54 6.01 -17.80
CA ARG A 484 28.24 6.20 -19.08
C ARG A 484 29.52 7.03 -18.92
N ILE A 485 29.51 8.05 -18.08
CA ILE A 485 30.71 8.84 -17.76
C ILE A 485 31.73 7.99 -16.99
N ASN A 486 31.27 7.25 -15.98
CA ASN A 486 32.15 6.39 -15.18
C ASN A 486 32.78 5.26 -16.01
N ASN A 487 32.09 4.80 -17.07
CA ASN A 487 32.56 3.76 -17.98
C ASN A 487 33.22 4.31 -19.25
N ALA A 488 33.46 5.63 -19.33
CA ALA A 488 34.14 6.22 -20.47
C ALA A 488 35.62 5.87 -20.46
N MET A 489 36.21 5.78 -21.66
CA MET A 489 37.65 5.60 -21.83
C MET A 489 38.42 6.73 -21.11
N PRO A 490 39.50 6.43 -20.38
CA PRO A 490 40.30 7.48 -19.73
C PRO A 490 40.94 8.39 -20.78
N THR A 491 41.23 9.63 -20.40
CA THR A 491 41.88 10.62 -21.30
C THR A 491 43.35 10.30 -21.58
N GLN A 492 43.97 9.50 -20.72
CA GLN A 492 45.32 8.96 -20.85
C GLN A 492 45.34 7.58 -20.18
N ILE A 493 46.04 6.61 -20.77
CA ILE A 493 46.21 5.27 -20.20
C ILE A 493 47.62 5.19 -19.64
N ARG A 494 47.75 4.92 -18.34
CA ARG A 494 49.01 4.71 -17.65
C ARG A 494 49.15 3.24 -17.28
N ILE A 495 50.22 2.64 -17.77
CA ILE A 495 50.53 1.24 -17.52
C ILE A 495 51.76 1.20 -16.62
N ALA A 496 51.65 0.50 -15.49
CA ALA A 496 52.81 0.25 -14.66
C ALA A 496 53.85 -0.57 -15.45
N GLY A 497 55.09 -0.13 -15.42
CA GLY A 497 56.23 -0.91 -15.85
C GLY A 497 56.68 -1.87 -14.75
N GLY A 498 57.90 -2.34 -14.89
CA GLY A 498 58.69 -2.84 -13.78
C GLY A 498 59.99 -2.06 -13.72
N LEU A 499 61.05 -2.74 -13.28
CA LEU A 499 62.40 -2.22 -13.40
C LEU A 499 62.73 -1.88 -14.88
N PRO A 500 63.46 -0.78 -15.14
CA PRO A 500 63.85 -0.39 -16.49
C PRO A 500 64.54 -1.53 -17.25
N GLY A 501 64.10 -1.81 -18.48
CA GLY A 501 64.64 -2.90 -19.30
C GLY A 501 64.20 -4.31 -18.88
N GLY A 502 63.47 -4.46 -17.77
CA GLY A 502 62.91 -5.74 -17.31
C GLY A 502 61.72 -6.23 -18.13
N LEU A 503 61.32 -7.49 -17.92
CA LEU A 503 60.25 -8.14 -18.68
C LEU A 503 58.90 -7.40 -18.59
N TYR A 504 58.50 -6.97 -17.38
CA TYR A 504 57.28 -6.17 -17.19
C TYR A 504 57.33 -4.83 -17.94
N ASN A 505 58.47 -4.14 -17.92
CA ASN A 505 58.61 -2.87 -18.63
C ASN A 505 58.50 -3.08 -20.16
N ARG A 506 59.15 -4.10 -20.72
CA ARG A 506 59.03 -4.43 -22.16
C ARG A 506 57.61 -4.79 -22.58
N VAL A 507 56.91 -5.61 -21.79
CA VAL A 507 55.52 -5.99 -22.05
C VAL A 507 54.60 -4.77 -21.97
N SER A 508 54.75 -3.93 -20.95
CA SER A 508 53.98 -2.69 -20.83
C SER A 508 54.26 -1.72 -21.98
N GLU A 509 55.50 -1.61 -22.47
CA GLU A 509 55.85 -0.78 -23.64
C GLU A 509 55.23 -1.28 -24.95
N GLN A 510 55.24 -2.59 -25.18
CA GLN A 510 54.58 -3.19 -26.33
C GLN A 510 53.08 -3.00 -26.27
N LEU A 511 52.47 -3.30 -25.12
CA LEU A 511 51.05 -3.11 -24.89
C LEU A 511 50.63 -1.64 -25.06
N SER A 512 51.42 -0.70 -24.53
CA SER A 512 51.19 0.75 -24.67
C SER A 512 51.18 1.19 -26.14
N LYS A 513 52.10 0.68 -26.98
CA LYS A 513 52.15 1.01 -28.41
C LYS A 513 50.91 0.49 -29.14
N THR A 514 50.53 -0.77 -28.90
CA THR A 514 49.35 -1.37 -29.53
C THR A 514 48.07 -0.65 -29.08
N LEU A 515 47.87 -0.45 -27.77
CA LEU A 515 46.71 0.28 -27.24
C LEU A 515 46.59 1.70 -27.77
N GLN A 516 47.70 2.44 -27.87
CA GLN A 516 47.70 3.79 -28.42
C GLN A 516 47.27 3.81 -29.89
N SER A 517 47.72 2.83 -30.68
CA SER A 517 47.32 2.72 -32.09
C SER A 517 45.84 2.37 -32.28
N GLN A 518 45.28 1.52 -31.40
CA GLN A 518 43.89 1.05 -31.51
C GLN A 518 42.88 2.06 -30.96
N THR A 519 43.19 2.71 -29.84
CA THR A 519 42.23 3.56 -29.11
C THR A 519 42.37 5.05 -29.40
N SER A 520 43.47 5.48 -30.04
CA SER A 520 43.87 6.89 -30.19
C SER A 520 44.01 7.66 -28.87
N VAL A 521 44.00 6.97 -27.72
CA VAL A 521 44.22 7.56 -26.40
C VAL A 521 45.73 7.55 -26.10
N PRO A 522 46.32 8.66 -25.62
CA PRO A 522 47.72 8.69 -25.22
C PRO A 522 48.01 7.62 -24.16
N CYS A 523 49.01 6.78 -24.41
CA CYS A 523 49.44 5.73 -23.50
C CYS A 523 50.85 6.04 -22.97
N GLU A 524 51.09 5.86 -21.68
CA GLU A 524 52.37 6.07 -21.02
C GLU A 524 52.73 4.88 -20.13
N VAL A 525 53.98 4.43 -20.22
CA VAL A 525 54.52 3.41 -19.30
C VAL A 525 55.34 4.09 -18.23
N ILE A 526 55.02 3.81 -16.97
CA ILE A 526 55.68 4.42 -15.82
C ILE A 526 56.53 3.35 -15.13
N GLY A 527 57.85 3.57 -15.07
CA GLY A 527 58.77 2.66 -14.37
C GLY A 527 58.44 2.56 -12.88
N THR A 528 58.63 1.36 -12.33
CA THR A 528 58.29 1.05 -10.92
C THR A 528 59.37 0.18 -10.28
N ASN A 529 59.27 0.00 -8.97
CA ASN A 529 60.17 -0.87 -8.21
C ASN A 529 59.75 -2.37 -8.25
N GLY A 530 58.76 -2.72 -9.07
CA GLY A 530 58.30 -4.09 -9.26
C GLY A 530 56.89 -4.36 -8.72
N THR A 531 56.60 -5.62 -8.43
CA THR A 531 55.24 -6.14 -8.18
C THR A 531 54.48 -5.44 -7.05
N TRP A 532 55.12 -5.16 -5.91
CA TRP A 532 54.43 -4.55 -4.77
C TRP A 532 54.20 -3.05 -4.98
N ASP A 533 55.15 -2.34 -5.59
CA ASP A 533 54.99 -0.94 -6.01
C ASP A 533 53.87 -0.80 -7.05
N ASN A 534 53.84 -1.71 -8.03
CA ASN A 534 52.76 -1.83 -9.02
C ASN A 534 51.40 -1.99 -8.35
N ARG A 535 51.31 -2.87 -7.36
CA ARG A 535 50.08 -3.11 -6.61
C ARG A 535 49.61 -1.87 -5.85
N GLU A 536 50.48 -1.26 -5.05
CA GLU A 536 50.13 -0.12 -4.21
C GLU A 536 49.68 1.08 -5.05
N ARG A 537 50.43 1.38 -6.12
CA ARG A 537 50.14 2.51 -7.01
C ARG A 537 48.95 2.25 -7.93
N LEU A 538 48.70 1.00 -8.32
CA LEU A 538 47.46 0.61 -9.02
C LEU A 538 46.24 0.81 -8.11
N ILE A 539 46.31 0.43 -6.83
CA ILE A 539 45.23 0.65 -5.85
C ILE A 539 45.02 2.14 -5.60
N ALA A 540 46.10 2.93 -5.53
CA ALA A 540 46.05 4.39 -5.40
C ALA A 540 45.48 5.10 -6.64
N GLY A 541 45.30 4.38 -7.76
CA GLY A 541 44.76 4.91 -9.01
C GLY A 541 45.76 5.73 -9.82
N GLU A 542 47.07 5.52 -9.60
CA GLU A 542 48.12 6.15 -10.42
C GLU A 542 48.24 5.54 -11.81
N PHE A 543 47.78 4.29 -11.96
CA PHE A 543 47.77 3.50 -13.19
C PHE A 543 46.40 2.87 -13.43
N GLU A 544 46.12 2.52 -14.69
CA GLU A 544 44.93 1.76 -15.06
C GLU A 544 45.21 0.26 -15.16
N LEU A 545 46.44 -0.10 -15.53
CA LEU A 545 46.88 -1.48 -15.78
C LEU A 545 48.24 -1.71 -15.14
N ALA A 546 48.46 -2.88 -14.54
CA ALA A 546 49.78 -3.24 -14.02
C ALA A 546 50.08 -4.75 -14.15
N PRO A 547 51.29 -5.12 -14.60
CA PRO A 547 51.78 -6.49 -14.48
C PRO A 547 52.20 -6.78 -13.03
N ILE A 548 51.64 -7.84 -12.44
CA ILE A 548 51.80 -8.20 -11.04
C ILE A 548 51.87 -9.75 -10.93
N GLN A 549 52.73 -10.29 -10.08
CA GLN A 549 52.76 -11.73 -9.81
C GLN A 549 51.54 -12.19 -9.01
N ALA A 550 51.15 -13.45 -9.18
CA ALA A 550 50.02 -14.06 -8.48
C ALA A 550 50.03 -13.83 -6.96
N THR A 551 51.22 -13.82 -6.35
CA THR A 551 51.45 -13.59 -4.91
C THR A 551 50.96 -12.22 -4.41
N ALA A 552 50.81 -11.24 -5.29
CA ALA A 552 50.41 -9.87 -4.95
C ALA A 552 49.00 -9.50 -5.43
N VAL A 553 48.28 -10.43 -6.07
CA VAL A 553 46.88 -10.22 -6.45
C VAL A 553 45.98 -10.43 -5.23
N ASN A 554 45.21 -9.41 -4.83
CA ASN A 554 44.24 -9.50 -3.73
C ASN A 554 42.80 -9.42 -4.29
N GLY A 555 41.92 -10.32 -3.85
CA GLY A 555 40.63 -10.59 -4.48
C GLY A 555 39.52 -9.54 -4.26
N GLU A 556 39.70 -8.58 -3.33
CA GLU A 556 38.63 -7.63 -2.99
C GLU A 556 38.63 -6.34 -3.84
N THR A 557 39.78 -5.89 -4.34
CA THR A 557 39.90 -4.59 -5.03
C THR A 557 40.48 -4.65 -6.44
N LEU A 558 41.23 -5.71 -6.74
CA LEU A 558 41.94 -5.90 -8.00
C LEU A 558 41.31 -7.03 -8.81
N ARG A 559 41.33 -6.88 -10.12
CA ARG A 559 40.79 -7.85 -11.07
C ARG A 559 41.85 -8.26 -12.08
N VAL A 560 41.88 -9.54 -12.39
CA VAL A 560 42.75 -10.08 -13.44
C VAL A 560 42.17 -9.71 -14.79
N VAL A 561 43.00 -9.10 -15.64
CA VAL A 561 42.67 -8.83 -17.05
C VAL A 561 43.06 -10.04 -17.90
N ALA A 562 44.32 -10.47 -17.79
CA ALA A 562 44.87 -11.57 -18.54
C ALA A 562 46.06 -12.21 -17.82
N PRO A 563 46.23 -13.55 -17.86
CA PRO A 563 47.49 -14.18 -17.52
C PRO A 563 48.54 -13.84 -18.58
N LEU A 564 49.71 -13.39 -18.15
CA LEU A 564 50.78 -12.94 -19.04
C LEU A 564 51.75 -14.10 -19.33
N PHE A 565 52.53 -14.54 -18.36
CA PHE A 565 53.55 -15.57 -18.55
C PHE A 565 53.86 -16.28 -17.25
N TYR A 566 54.51 -17.44 -17.38
CA TYR A 566 55.03 -18.18 -16.24
C TYR A 566 56.43 -17.70 -15.87
N GLU A 567 56.65 -17.48 -14.58
CA GLU A 567 57.95 -17.13 -14.02
C GLU A 567 58.43 -18.30 -13.15
N ALA A 568 59.44 -19.01 -13.65
CA ALA A 568 60.03 -20.13 -12.93
C ALA A 568 60.95 -19.63 -11.81
N VAL A 569 60.96 -20.34 -10.69
CA VAL A 569 61.98 -20.17 -9.65
C VAL A 569 63.23 -20.91 -10.09
N HIS A 570 64.35 -20.19 -10.13
CA HIS A 570 65.67 -20.72 -10.44
C HIS A 570 66.45 -20.76 -9.14
N VAL A 571 66.86 -21.95 -8.72
CA VAL A 571 67.84 -22.11 -7.65
C VAL A 571 69.20 -22.24 -8.33
N LEU A 572 69.95 -21.16 -8.32
CA LEU A 572 71.26 -21.04 -8.93
C LEU A 572 72.33 -21.25 -7.87
N ILE A 573 73.22 -22.19 -8.11
CA ILE A 573 74.32 -22.51 -7.21
C ILE A 573 75.62 -22.11 -7.87
N ARG A 574 76.51 -21.49 -7.11
CA ARG A 574 77.82 -21.06 -7.61
C ARG A 574 78.73 -22.27 -7.77
N ASP A 575 79.42 -22.40 -8.90
CA ASP A 575 80.22 -23.60 -9.22
C ASP A 575 81.43 -23.82 -8.29
N ASP A 576 81.85 -22.80 -7.53
CA ASP A 576 82.93 -22.88 -6.53
C ASP A 576 82.40 -23.16 -5.10
N SER A 577 81.11 -23.50 -4.94
CA SER A 577 80.50 -23.89 -3.67
C SER A 577 80.39 -25.41 -3.50
N GLU A 578 80.30 -25.89 -2.27
CA GLU A 578 80.12 -27.32 -1.92
C GLU A 578 78.63 -27.71 -1.81
N ILE A 579 77.76 -27.12 -2.64
CA ILE A 579 76.30 -27.31 -2.57
C ILE A 579 75.86 -28.20 -3.74
N ASP A 580 75.44 -29.42 -3.46
CA ASP A 580 74.98 -30.39 -4.47
C ASP A 580 73.48 -30.73 -4.34
N SER A 581 72.87 -30.41 -3.18
CA SER A 581 71.48 -30.71 -2.86
C SER A 581 70.77 -29.53 -2.18
N VAL A 582 69.45 -29.62 -2.06
CA VAL A 582 68.66 -28.55 -1.42
C VAL A 582 68.89 -28.50 0.08
N GLU A 583 69.24 -29.63 0.69
CA GLU A 583 69.63 -29.77 2.08
C GLU A 583 70.91 -28.99 2.41
N ASP A 584 71.84 -28.88 1.45
CA ASP A 584 73.12 -28.18 1.60
C ASP A 584 72.97 -26.64 1.61
N LEU A 585 71.78 -26.12 1.31
CA LEU A 585 71.47 -24.69 1.42
C LEU A 585 71.36 -24.20 2.88
N SER A 586 71.24 -25.12 3.83
CA SER A 586 71.17 -24.79 5.26
C SER A 586 72.49 -24.18 5.75
N GLY A 587 72.44 -23.01 6.37
CA GLY A 587 73.64 -22.28 6.84
C GLY A 587 74.27 -21.38 5.80
N GLN A 588 73.87 -21.47 4.53
CA GLN A 588 74.46 -20.71 3.43
C GLN A 588 73.81 -19.34 3.27
N ARG A 589 74.58 -18.41 2.69
CA ARG A 589 74.09 -17.07 2.32
C ARG A 589 73.40 -17.17 0.97
N ILE A 590 72.08 -16.92 0.98
CA ILE A 590 71.24 -17.05 -0.21
C ILE A 590 70.88 -15.67 -0.72
N ALA A 591 71.28 -15.39 -1.96
CA ALA A 591 70.87 -14.21 -2.68
C ALA A 591 69.39 -14.26 -3.03
N VAL A 592 68.69 -13.20 -2.68
CA VAL A 592 67.28 -12.99 -3.03
C VAL A 592 67.13 -11.61 -3.66
N GLY A 593 66.00 -11.41 -4.33
CA GLY A 593 65.74 -10.18 -5.07
C GLY A 593 65.62 -8.95 -4.17
N PRO A 594 65.54 -7.74 -4.78
CA PRO A 594 65.30 -6.50 -4.05
C PRO A 594 64.06 -6.59 -3.17
N HIS A 595 64.10 -5.88 -2.04
CA HIS A 595 62.96 -5.76 -1.13
C HIS A 595 61.73 -5.23 -1.89
N GLY A 596 60.57 -5.86 -1.68
CA GLY A 596 59.34 -5.48 -2.39
C GLY A 596 59.28 -5.92 -3.87
N SER A 597 60.23 -6.73 -4.36
CA SER A 597 60.07 -7.42 -5.63
C SER A 597 59.22 -8.67 -5.49
N GLY A 598 58.42 -9.00 -6.50
CA GLY A 598 57.69 -10.27 -6.52
C GLY A 598 58.65 -11.47 -6.49
N SER A 599 59.78 -11.34 -7.19
CA SER A 599 60.81 -12.37 -7.25
C SER A 599 61.35 -12.77 -5.88
N ARG A 600 61.57 -11.80 -4.97
CA ARG A 600 61.96 -12.06 -3.58
C ARG A 600 60.89 -12.83 -2.82
N ARG A 601 59.61 -12.47 -2.97
CA ARG A 601 58.53 -13.18 -2.27
C ARG A 601 58.40 -14.64 -2.72
N ALA A 602 58.51 -14.89 -4.03
CA ALA A 602 58.54 -16.25 -4.55
C ALA A 602 59.72 -17.05 -4.01
N ALA A 603 60.90 -16.44 -3.91
CA ALA A 603 62.08 -17.06 -3.29
C ALA A 603 61.85 -17.37 -1.81
N GLU A 604 61.29 -16.43 -1.05
CA GLU A 604 60.95 -16.61 0.37
C GLU A 604 59.97 -17.75 0.60
N MET A 605 58.92 -17.88 -0.22
CA MET A 605 57.94 -18.98 -0.12
C MET A 605 58.58 -20.35 -0.38
N VAL A 606 59.48 -20.43 -1.35
CA VAL A 606 60.27 -21.66 -1.58
C VAL A 606 61.15 -21.98 -0.38
N LEU A 607 61.86 -20.98 0.15
CA LEU A 607 62.72 -21.16 1.33
C LEU A 607 61.93 -21.55 2.59
N GLU A 608 60.76 -20.96 2.81
CA GLU A 608 59.82 -21.33 3.88
C GLU A 608 59.40 -22.80 3.77
N SER A 609 59.02 -23.25 2.56
CA SER A 609 58.65 -24.64 2.30
C SER A 609 59.78 -25.64 2.52
N LEU A 610 61.02 -25.21 2.33
CA LEU A 610 62.23 -26.00 2.57
C LEU A 610 62.68 -25.97 4.04
N GLY A 611 61.97 -25.26 4.93
CA GLY A 611 62.35 -25.10 6.33
C GLY A 611 63.57 -24.20 6.55
N LEU A 612 63.97 -23.43 5.54
CA LEU A 612 65.11 -22.52 5.57
C LEU A 612 64.63 -21.14 6.02
N SER A 613 64.50 -20.94 7.33
CA SER A 613 64.24 -19.60 7.88
C SER A 613 65.45 -18.68 7.75
N GLU A 614 65.25 -17.37 7.91
CA GLU A 614 66.35 -16.39 7.86
C GLU A 614 67.40 -16.60 8.98
N SER A 615 67.01 -17.22 10.09
CA SER A 615 67.95 -17.62 11.15
C SER A 615 68.80 -18.84 10.80
N VAL A 616 68.32 -19.68 9.88
CA VAL A 616 69.01 -20.89 9.42
C VAL A 616 69.93 -20.56 8.25
N SER A 617 69.46 -19.78 7.29
CA SER A 617 70.23 -19.35 6.12
C SER A 617 70.03 -17.85 5.91
N PRO A 618 71.06 -16.99 6.08
CA PRO A 618 70.90 -15.55 5.93
C PRO A 618 70.51 -15.15 4.50
N ARG A 619 69.62 -14.16 4.37
CA ARG A 619 69.23 -13.56 3.08
C ARG A 619 70.17 -12.44 2.71
N VAL A 620 70.65 -12.46 1.47
CA VAL A 620 71.46 -11.38 0.91
C VAL A 620 70.64 -10.70 -0.17
N GLU A 621 70.18 -9.50 0.14
CA GLU A 621 69.49 -8.68 -0.85
C GLU A 621 70.49 -8.15 -1.88
N MET A 622 70.21 -8.40 -3.15
CA MET A 622 71.05 -7.89 -4.23
C MET A 622 70.25 -7.59 -5.51
N PRO A 623 70.56 -6.49 -6.22
CA PRO A 623 70.08 -6.29 -7.57
C PRO A 623 70.63 -7.37 -8.50
N TRP A 624 69.82 -7.85 -9.43
CA TRP A 624 70.19 -8.96 -10.28
C TRP A 624 71.40 -8.72 -11.18
N ASP A 625 71.65 -7.47 -11.58
CA ASP A 625 72.84 -7.12 -12.34
C ASP A 625 74.14 -7.28 -11.52
N THR A 626 74.05 -7.22 -10.19
CA THR A 626 75.20 -7.36 -9.28
C THR A 626 75.58 -8.80 -8.97
N LEU A 627 74.71 -9.78 -9.27
CA LEU A 627 75.05 -11.21 -9.21
C LEU A 627 76.23 -11.58 -10.13
N GLN A 628 76.51 -10.72 -11.11
CA GLN A 628 77.60 -10.89 -12.07
C GLN A 628 78.95 -10.39 -11.51
N GLU A 629 78.91 -9.41 -10.59
CA GLU A 629 80.11 -8.74 -10.08
C GLU A 629 80.79 -9.56 -8.97
N THR A 630 82.04 -9.95 -9.23
CA THR A 630 82.95 -10.61 -8.26
C THR A 630 83.42 -9.64 -7.18
N ASN A 631 82.53 -9.03 -6.39
CA ASN A 631 82.93 -8.25 -5.24
C ASN A 631 83.02 -9.15 -3.99
N PRO A 632 84.23 -9.47 -3.48
CA PRO A 632 84.42 -10.48 -2.42
C PRO A 632 83.80 -10.12 -1.07
N LYS A 633 83.28 -8.91 -0.88
CA LYS A 633 82.63 -8.52 0.38
C LYS A 633 81.18 -9.00 0.52
N VAL A 634 80.52 -9.42 -0.55
CA VAL A 634 79.13 -9.92 -0.53
C VAL A 634 78.93 -11.05 -1.56
N SER A 635 79.65 -12.16 -1.42
CA SER A 635 79.45 -13.33 -2.29
C SER A 635 78.41 -14.28 -1.69
N ALA A 636 77.18 -14.27 -2.19
CA ALA A 636 76.24 -15.35 -1.91
C ALA A 636 76.70 -16.64 -2.61
N GLU A 637 76.42 -17.79 -2.01
CA GLU A 637 76.82 -19.11 -2.54
C GLU A 637 75.69 -19.76 -3.35
N ALA A 638 74.45 -19.36 -3.05
CA ALA A 638 73.26 -19.70 -3.82
C ALA A 638 72.46 -18.43 -4.12
N ALA A 639 71.70 -18.44 -5.21
CA ALA A 639 70.75 -17.39 -5.57
C ALA A 639 69.41 -18.02 -5.94
N ILE A 640 68.32 -17.50 -5.37
CA ILE A 640 66.98 -17.93 -5.73
C ILE A 640 66.28 -16.79 -6.46
N ILE A 641 66.02 -16.99 -7.75
CA ILE A 641 65.52 -15.97 -8.66
C ILE A 641 64.26 -16.46 -9.34
N CYS A 642 63.15 -15.76 -9.15
CA CYS A 642 61.94 -15.99 -9.91
C CYS A 642 61.85 -15.01 -11.09
N ILE A 643 61.95 -15.52 -12.32
CA ILE A 643 61.94 -14.76 -13.56
C ILE A 643 61.42 -15.63 -14.72
N GLY A 644 61.00 -15.02 -15.82
CA GLY A 644 60.58 -15.74 -17.03
C GLY A 644 61.65 -16.71 -17.54
N VAL A 645 61.20 -17.90 -17.97
CA VAL A 645 62.05 -18.90 -18.62
C VAL A 645 62.66 -18.32 -19.90
N GLY A 646 63.96 -18.54 -20.12
CA GLY A 646 64.70 -17.95 -21.25
C GLY A 646 65.18 -16.51 -21.04
N SER A 647 65.10 -15.98 -19.80
CA SER A 647 65.66 -14.66 -19.46
C SER A 647 67.15 -14.54 -19.76
N ASP A 648 67.55 -13.45 -20.43
CA ASP A 648 68.95 -13.12 -20.77
C ASP A 648 69.89 -13.13 -19.56
N LEU A 649 69.37 -12.83 -18.36
CA LEU A 649 70.15 -12.87 -17.12
C LEU A 649 70.59 -14.31 -16.81
N VAL A 650 69.63 -15.23 -16.75
CA VAL A 650 69.89 -16.63 -16.43
C VAL A 650 70.68 -17.30 -17.56
N THR A 651 70.33 -17.01 -18.82
CA THR A 651 71.09 -17.48 -20.00
C THR A 651 72.57 -17.12 -19.88
N ARG A 652 72.90 -15.87 -19.55
CA ARG A 652 74.29 -15.43 -19.38
C ARG A 652 74.98 -16.11 -18.20
N MET A 653 74.31 -16.19 -17.04
CA MET A 653 74.86 -16.84 -15.84
C MET A 653 75.21 -18.31 -16.07
N LEU A 654 74.37 -19.03 -16.81
CA LEU A 654 74.61 -20.44 -17.18
C LEU A 654 75.65 -20.58 -18.29
N ALA A 655 75.65 -19.71 -19.30
CA ALA A 655 76.60 -19.74 -20.41
C ALA A 655 78.05 -19.44 -19.96
N GLU A 656 78.22 -18.63 -18.92
CA GLU A 656 79.53 -18.37 -18.31
C GLU A 656 80.09 -19.56 -17.51
N GLN A 657 79.30 -20.62 -17.28
CA GLN A 657 79.68 -21.79 -16.46
C GLN A 657 80.26 -21.39 -15.10
N ARG A 658 79.57 -20.46 -14.44
CA ARG A 658 79.87 -20.03 -13.07
C ARG A 658 78.76 -20.38 -12.09
N TRP A 659 77.59 -20.70 -12.63
CA TRP A 659 76.40 -21.05 -11.91
C TRP A 659 75.75 -22.24 -12.60
N HIS A 660 75.21 -23.17 -11.80
CA HIS A 660 74.37 -24.25 -12.29
C HIS A 660 73.01 -24.23 -11.60
N LEU A 661 72.02 -24.86 -12.25
CA LEU A 661 70.66 -24.97 -11.72
C LEU A 661 70.55 -26.19 -10.80
N LEU A 662 70.06 -25.97 -9.59
CA LEU A 662 69.70 -27.03 -8.65
C LEU A 662 68.18 -27.31 -8.78
N PRO A 663 67.76 -28.57 -9.00
CA PRO A 663 66.35 -28.93 -9.02
C PRO A 663 65.73 -28.81 -7.63
N LEU A 664 64.50 -28.32 -7.55
CA LEU A 664 63.71 -28.38 -6.31
C LEU A 664 62.97 -29.71 -6.25
N PRO A 665 63.27 -30.57 -5.24
CA PRO A 665 62.52 -31.80 -5.04
C PRO A 665 61.08 -31.47 -4.60
N ASP A 666 60.12 -32.32 -4.97
CA ASP A 666 58.72 -32.21 -4.57
C ASP A 666 58.03 -30.84 -4.82
N GLY A 667 58.21 -30.27 -6.01
CA GLY A 667 57.52 -29.03 -6.41
C GLY A 667 55.99 -29.07 -6.25
N VAL A 668 55.37 -30.25 -6.30
CA VAL A 668 53.95 -30.45 -5.99
C VAL A 668 53.63 -30.16 -4.51
N SER A 669 54.49 -30.60 -3.59
CA SER A 669 54.32 -30.33 -2.15
C SER A 669 54.44 -28.84 -1.84
N ILE A 670 55.44 -28.17 -2.45
CA ILE A 670 55.63 -26.72 -2.33
C ILE A 670 54.40 -25.96 -2.87
N ALA A 671 53.87 -26.37 -4.01
CA ALA A 671 52.65 -25.78 -4.59
C ALA A 671 51.40 -26.00 -3.72
N LEU A 672 51.29 -27.14 -3.02
CA LEU A 672 50.20 -27.41 -2.08
C LEU A 672 50.27 -26.52 -0.83
N GLN A 673 51.48 -26.17 -0.36
CA GLN A 673 51.67 -25.24 0.76
C GLN A 673 51.39 -23.79 0.36
N HIS A 674 51.60 -23.45 -0.90
CA HIS A 674 51.50 -22.10 -1.43
C HIS A 674 50.67 -22.04 -2.73
N PRO A 675 49.37 -21.70 -2.65
CA PRO A 675 48.44 -21.78 -3.80
C PRO A 675 48.79 -20.91 -5.03
N THR A 676 49.65 -19.91 -4.86
CA THR A 676 50.12 -19.03 -5.96
C THR A 676 51.39 -19.54 -6.65
N LEU A 677 51.90 -20.71 -6.21
CA LEU A 677 52.99 -21.44 -6.85
C LEU A 677 52.43 -22.70 -7.52
N HIS A 678 53.05 -23.08 -8.63
CA HIS A 678 52.71 -24.27 -9.38
C HIS A 678 53.97 -25.08 -9.65
N ALA A 679 53.86 -26.41 -9.67
CA ALA A 679 54.96 -27.28 -10.07
C ALA A 679 55.26 -27.07 -11.55
N MET A 680 56.54 -26.95 -11.90
CA MET A 680 57.01 -26.66 -13.24
C MET A 680 58.24 -27.49 -13.57
N THR A 681 58.54 -27.63 -14.87
CA THR A 681 59.82 -28.19 -15.32
C THR A 681 60.42 -27.27 -16.36
N ILE A 682 61.64 -26.81 -16.12
CA ILE A 682 62.41 -26.03 -17.09
C ILE A 682 62.93 -27.01 -18.15
N ALA A 683 62.56 -26.76 -19.41
CA ALA A 683 62.93 -27.61 -20.53
C ALA A 683 64.44 -27.56 -20.83
N THR A 684 64.96 -28.60 -21.47
CA THR A 684 66.38 -28.75 -21.81
C THR A 684 66.93 -27.67 -22.75
N ASP A 685 66.06 -27.11 -23.58
CA ASP A 685 66.37 -26.08 -24.59
C ASP A 685 66.00 -24.67 -24.12
N ALA A 686 65.53 -24.51 -22.88
CA ALA A 686 65.09 -23.23 -22.33
C ALA A 686 66.19 -22.15 -22.31
N TYR A 687 67.46 -22.56 -22.20
CA TYR A 687 68.61 -21.67 -22.07
C TYR A 687 69.72 -22.08 -23.05
N ALA A 688 69.93 -21.27 -24.08
CA ALA A 688 70.95 -21.52 -25.09
C ALA A 688 72.36 -21.60 -24.49
N GLY A 689 73.09 -22.68 -24.80
CA GLY A 689 74.47 -22.88 -24.33
C GLY A 689 74.61 -23.46 -22.92
N SER A 690 73.52 -23.85 -22.26
CA SER A 690 73.53 -24.50 -20.94
C SER A 690 73.44 -26.03 -21.03
N SER A 691 74.00 -26.75 -20.04
CA SER A 691 73.94 -28.21 -19.93
C SER A 691 72.83 -28.64 -18.97
N ILE A 692 71.58 -28.53 -19.39
CA ILE A 692 70.41 -29.00 -18.62
C ILE A 692 70.21 -30.51 -18.83
N PRO A 693 69.96 -31.32 -17.78
CA PRO A 693 69.71 -32.75 -17.91
C PRO A 693 68.52 -33.06 -18.84
N PRO A 694 68.50 -34.19 -19.57
CA PRO A 694 67.40 -34.56 -20.49
C PRO A 694 66.02 -34.62 -19.84
N SER A 695 65.95 -34.81 -18.52
CA SER A 695 64.71 -34.78 -17.73
C SER A 695 64.17 -33.37 -17.49
N GLY A 696 64.90 -32.33 -17.87
CA GLY A 696 64.67 -30.95 -17.44
C GLY A 696 65.05 -30.71 -15.97
N ILE A 697 64.82 -29.49 -15.50
CA ILE A 697 64.97 -29.11 -14.08
C ILE A 697 63.58 -28.97 -13.47
N HIS A 698 63.24 -29.84 -12.52
CA HIS A 698 62.02 -29.71 -11.73
C HIS A 698 62.13 -28.50 -10.79
N THR A 699 61.09 -27.68 -10.79
CA THR A 699 61.02 -26.47 -9.98
C THR A 699 59.56 -26.11 -9.68
N VAL A 700 59.36 -24.95 -9.06
CA VAL A 700 58.05 -24.28 -8.99
C VAL A 700 58.12 -22.94 -9.70
N GLY A 701 56.98 -22.35 -9.97
CA GLY A 701 56.91 -20.98 -10.44
C GLY A 701 55.57 -20.35 -10.18
N THR A 702 55.49 -19.07 -10.49
CA THR A 702 54.31 -18.25 -10.29
C THR A 702 53.85 -17.69 -11.64
N THR A 703 52.60 -17.26 -11.70
CA THR A 703 52.06 -16.62 -12.89
C THR A 703 52.14 -15.11 -12.73
N ALA A 704 52.64 -14.41 -13.75
CA ALA A 704 52.47 -12.98 -13.88
C ALA A 704 51.11 -12.68 -14.53
N PHE A 705 50.33 -11.81 -13.91
CA PHE A 705 49.03 -11.36 -14.39
C PHE A 705 49.08 -9.89 -14.78
N LEU A 706 48.35 -9.53 -15.83
CA LEU A 706 47.94 -8.16 -16.05
C LEU A 706 46.70 -7.91 -15.20
N VAL A 707 46.76 -6.87 -14.37
CA VAL A 707 45.74 -6.58 -13.35
C VAL A 707 45.24 -5.16 -13.51
N CYS A 708 43.96 -4.95 -13.22
CA CYS A 708 43.32 -3.64 -13.16
C CYS A 708 42.56 -3.48 -11.83
N ARG A 709 42.06 -2.27 -11.58
CA ARG A 709 41.06 -2.04 -10.52
C ARG A 709 39.70 -2.56 -10.96
N ASP A 710 38.86 -2.98 -10.01
CA ASP A 710 37.47 -3.38 -10.29
C ASP A 710 36.65 -2.26 -10.97
N SER A 711 37.00 -1.00 -10.72
CA SER A 711 36.38 0.17 -11.33
C SER A 711 36.92 0.54 -12.72
N ALA A 712 37.77 -0.28 -13.34
CA ALA A 712 38.35 0.02 -14.64
C ALA A 712 37.26 0.08 -15.73
N PRO A 713 37.31 1.04 -16.67
CA PRO A 713 36.32 1.13 -17.74
C PRO A 713 36.31 -0.12 -18.64
N ASP A 714 35.11 -0.59 -18.99
CA ASP A 714 34.94 -1.77 -19.85
C ASP A 714 35.65 -1.63 -21.21
N PRO A 715 35.58 -0.47 -21.92
CA PRO A 715 36.24 -0.32 -23.21
C PRO A 715 37.76 -0.45 -23.11
N LEU A 716 38.37 -0.04 -21.99
CA LEU A 716 39.80 -0.20 -21.76
C LEU A 716 40.17 -1.68 -21.70
N ILE A 717 39.39 -2.48 -20.96
CA ILE A 717 39.67 -3.90 -20.80
C ILE A 717 39.46 -4.65 -22.11
N GLU A 718 38.42 -4.30 -22.87
CA GLU A 718 38.16 -4.86 -24.21
C GLU A 718 39.33 -4.58 -25.17
N SER A 719 39.76 -3.32 -25.30
CA SER A 719 40.92 -2.97 -26.13
C SER A 719 42.22 -3.62 -25.64
N THR A 720 42.36 -3.82 -24.32
CA THR A 720 43.53 -4.51 -23.76
C THR A 720 43.57 -5.97 -24.18
N LEU A 721 42.44 -6.68 -24.12
CA LEU A 721 42.37 -8.09 -24.55
C LEU A 721 42.60 -8.23 -26.06
N GLN A 722 42.06 -7.32 -26.86
CA GLN A 722 42.31 -7.26 -28.31
C GLN A 722 43.81 -7.04 -28.60
N ALA A 723 44.44 -6.06 -27.93
CA ALA A 723 45.86 -5.77 -28.06
C ALA A 723 46.76 -6.96 -27.64
N LEU A 724 46.31 -7.78 -26.69
CA LEU A 724 47.07 -8.94 -26.22
C LEU A 724 46.93 -10.16 -27.15
N TYR A 725 45.72 -10.45 -27.64
CA TYR A 725 45.40 -11.75 -28.25
C TYR A 725 45.00 -11.71 -29.72
N GLU A 726 44.43 -10.61 -30.22
CA GLU A 726 44.01 -10.51 -31.63
C GLU A 726 45.16 -9.98 -32.51
N GLU A 727 45.98 -9.08 -31.97
CA GLU A 727 47.20 -8.56 -32.60
C GLU A 727 48.44 -8.85 -31.73
N PRO A 728 48.84 -10.12 -31.54
CA PRO A 728 49.87 -10.49 -30.58
C PRO A 728 51.22 -9.85 -30.93
N SER A 729 51.60 -8.82 -30.18
CA SER A 729 52.89 -8.14 -30.29
C SER A 729 53.90 -8.61 -29.23
N ILE A 730 53.41 -9.31 -28.20
CA ILE A 730 54.18 -9.78 -27.05
C ILE A 730 54.52 -11.26 -27.23
N VAL A 731 55.81 -11.57 -27.23
CA VAL A 731 56.32 -12.94 -27.34
C VAL A 731 56.28 -13.63 -25.97
N GLY A 732 55.88 -14.91 -25.95
CA GLY A 732 55.86 -15.72 -24.72
C GLY A 732 54.61 -15.53 -23.85
N LEU A 733 53.58 -14.86 -24.36
CA LEU A 733 52.30 -14.70 -23.69
C LEU A 733 51.57 -16.05 -23.57
N ILE A 734 50.92 -16.31 -22.43
CA ILE A 734 50.03 -17.46 -22.23
C ILE A 734 48.88 -17.33 -23.24
N PRO A 735 48.67 -18.34 -24.13
CA PRO A 735 47.65 -18.26 -25.17
C PRO A 735 46.24 -18.06 -24.61
N ALA A 736 45.40 -17.30 -25.30
CA ALA A 736 44.01 -17.03 -24.90
C ALA A 736 43.20 -18.31 -24.61
N ARG A 737 43.43 -19.37 -25.39
CA ARG A 737 42.81 -20.68 -25.17
C ARG A 737 43.15 -21.27 -23.80
N GLN A 738 44.43 -21.24 -23.43
CA GLN A 738 44.89 -21.74 -22.14
C GLN A 738 44.38 -20.84 -21.00
N ALA A 739 44.33 -19.52 -21.22
CA ALA A 739 43.76 -18.57 -20.26
C ALA A 739 42.27 -18.82 -19.99
N ALA A 740 41.49 -19.25 -21.00
CA ALA A 740 40.06 -19.50 -20.86
C ALA A 740 39.73 -20.73 -20.00
N GLU A 741 40.63 -21.72 -19.96
CA GLU A 741 40.47 -22.93 -19.14
C GLU A 741 40.64 -22.65 -17.63
N TRP A 742 41.05 -21.43 -17.24
CA TRP A 742 41.40 -21.11 -15.86
C TRP A 742 40.16 -20.74 -15.04
N GLN A 743 39.85 -21.59 -14.06
CA GLN A 743 38.73 -21.39 -13.14
C GLN A 743 39.16 -20.75 -11.83
N GLY A 744 38.23 -20.03 -11.18
CA GLY A 744 38.43 -19.50 -9.82
C GLY A 744 39.25 -18.22 -9.71
N LEU A 745 39.72 -17.64 -10.82
CA LEU A 745 40.37 -16.34 -10.82
C LEU A 745 39.37 -15.19 -10.74
N ALA A 746 39.76 -14.13 -10.02
CA ALA A 746 39.00 -12.89 -9.92
C ALA A 746 39.14 -12.05 -11.21
N PHE A 747 38.70 -12.58 -12.34
CA PHE A 747 38.72 -11.88 -13.62
C PHE A 747 37.84 -10.62 -13.60
N HIS A 748 38.26 -9.59 -14.32
CA HIS A 748 37.40 -8.46 -14.64
C HIS A 748 36.18 -8.96 -15.43
N ARG A 749 35.00 -8.36 -15.25
CA ARG A 749 33.75 -8.82 -15.88
C ARG A 749 33.86 -8.97 -17.41
N ILE A 750 34.59 -8.06 -18.06
CA ILE A 750 34.82 -8.09 -19.51
C ILE A 750 35.79 -9.21 -19.88
N SER A 751 36.86 -9.40 -19.13
CA SER A 751 37.79 -10.52 -19.34
C SER A 751 37.10 -11.87 -19.18
N ARG A 752 36.27 -12.02 -18.13
CA ARG A 752 35.49 -13.24 -17.92
C ARG A 752 34.58 -13.52 -19.12
N ARG A 753 33.80 -12.52 -19.55
CA ARG A 753 32.94 -12.65 -20.73
C ARG A 753 33.73 -13.02 -21.99
N TYR A 754 34.88 -12.39 -22.21
CA TYR A 754 35.74 -12.69 -23.36
C TYR A 754 36.20 -14.15 -23.37
N TYR A 755 36.64 -14.68 -22.23
CA TYR A 755 37.09 -16.07 -22.12
C TYR A 755 35.94 -17.07 -22.19
N ASP A 756 34.79 -16.78 -21.56
CA ASP A 756 33.58 -17.61 -21.66
C ASP A 756 33.09 -17.70 -23.12
N ASP A 757 33.07 -16.57 -23.85
CA ASP A 757 32.72 -16.52 -25.27
C ASP A 757 33.74 -17.29 -26.13
N LEU A 758 35.04 -17.24 -25.78
CA LEU A 758 36.08 -18.00 -26.46
C LEU A 758 35.92 -19.51 -26.23
N GLU A 759 35.66 -19.93 -24.99
CA GLU A 759 35.40 -21.34 -24.64
C GLU A 759 34.17 -21.88 -25.39
N ALA A 760 33.08 -21.10 -25.43
CA ALA A 760 31.87 -21.46 -26.18
C ALA A 760 32.11 -21.60 -27.69
N ARG A 761 32.94 -20.73 -28.29
CA ARG A 761 33.34 -20.86 -29.71
C ARG A 761 34.17 -22.12 -29.95
N LEU A 762 35.13 -22.41 -29.06
CA LEU A 762 35.98 -23.59 -29.17
C LEU A 762 35.19 -24.89 -29.02
N ALA A 763 34.23 -24.95 -28.09
CA ALA A 763 33.34 -26.09 -27.89
C ALA A 763 32.46 -26.38 -29.11
N ASN A 764 32.07 -25.36 -29.87
CA ASN A 764 31.28 -25.51 -31.10
C ASN A 764 32.13 -25.86 -32.35
N THR A 765 33.46 -25.84 -32.24
CA THR A 765 34.38 -26.13 -33.36
C THR A 765 34.99 -27.54 -33.24
N GLN A 766 34.78 -28.23 -32.10
CA GLN A 766 35.07 -29.66 -31.90
C GLN A 766 33.82 -30.49 -32.19
#